data_AF-A0A1Y3TC41-F1
#
_entry.id   AF-A0A1Y3TC41-F1
#
_cell.length_a   1.000
_cell.length_b   1.000
_cell.length_c   1.000
_cell.angle_alpha   90.00
_cell.angle_beta   90.00
_cell.angle_gamma   90.00
#
_symmetry.space_group_name_H-M   'P 1'
#
loop_
_entity.id
_entity.type
_entity.pdbx_description
1 polymer ?
#
loop_
_entity_poly.entity_id
_entity_poly.type
_entity_poly.pdbx_seq_one_letter_code
_entity_poly.pdbx_strand_id
1 'polypeptide(L)'
;LGEVESVTDEAGRTTRYVYLPGGQLKEIRHPDGTGESFTYDGNGNLKSHTLPTGFVLSCTYDCMDRITEIRGSGGESRRYTYDALGNVTSMTDGLGNRTRYEYSLSGQLTKVIDALGNETEYSYDVCDRLVEIRQYGEEGSLESREAGTSPTDAAGIDEEWMEAERRSGRNRTCQVTRYLRDLKGQVTEVIDALGQREQYAYDGKGQLLSKLDKEGFLTKYAYTKQGDLSRIQYADGREVKLSYNPLRQLILVQDWLGETKITPDALGRATAVQYPDGREVSYTYGKSGERTGITYPDGRTVSYGYDEQIRLSEMREGDRVITYGYDAFGRLAQKKFPNGTGTTYAYDSKGQLTELVHRDREGVSDRYTYLYDLAGNKTGITKERRGLESESGAYAYGYDALGRLTGIQKDGQMQTRYGYDAFGNRVLKEDRAGRTTYCHNALNQLITELREGTDPVNKSFAYDKRGNLTRITENRQITHQYVYGALNRLEEAVNGAGKAAKYQYNGLGHRVGKLEGTLSRGQLEGLDPRNGIKAETQIGNLTQIHYTIDLTREYHNLLEKAEGEKKQTYFWDGNVASYEENGRQSYYLQDELGSPIRIEDETGAVRESYGYGAFGEDLYGNQGKMQPFGYTGYQRDKVAGTYYAQAREYQADAGRFQGMDLIPGIIETPFSINRYSYCYNKPIMLSDLNGKKPISNNTPTENECTQGFFVILIMVILKVLILI
;
A
#
# COMPACT_ATOMS: atom_id res chain seq x y z
N LEU A 1 -40.36 -1.80 -18.92
CA LEU A 1 -39.15 -1.01 -19.26
C LEU A 1 -38.04 -2.02 -19.37
N GLY A 2 -37.45 -2.13 -20.57
CA GLY A 2 -36.75 -3.32 -21.03
C GLY A 2 -35.43 -3.58 -20.34
N GLU A 3 -35.15 -4.87 -20.13
CA GLU A 3 -33.84 -5.43 -19.81
C GLU A 3 -32.81 -4.96 -20.86
N VAL A 4 -31.59 -4.62 -20.44
CA VAL A 4 -30.53 -4.15 -21.35
C VAL A 4 -29.96 -5.33 -22.12
N GLU A 5 -30.34 -5.52 -23.39
CA GLU A 5 -29.84 -6.65 -24.21
C GLU A 5 -28.34 -6.56 -24.53
N SER A 6 -27.81 -5.34 -24.68
CA SER A 6 -26.38 -5.12 -24.89
C SER A 6 -25.94 -3.71 -24.55
N VAL A 7 -24.66 -3.57 -24.18
CA VAL A 7 -23.97 -2.28 -24.02
C VAL A 7 -22.80 -2.29 -24.99
N THR A 8 -22.67 -1.25 -25.78
CA THR A 8 -21.50 -1.02 -26.65
C THR A 8 -20.78 0.21 -26.16
N ASP A 9 -19.49 0.08 -25.87
CA ASP A 9 -18.67 1.21 -25.45
C ASP A 9 -18.18 2.05 -26.64
N GLU A 10 -17.43 3.11 -26.35
CA GLU A 10 -16.93 4.02 -27.38
C GLU A 10 -15.89 3.39 -28.32
N ALA A 11 -15.28 2.26 -27.92
CA ALA A 11 -14.42 1.46 -28.78
C ALA A 11 -15.21 0.50 -29.70
N GLY A 12 -16.54 0.47 -29.60
CA GLY A 12 -17.39 -0.42 -30.39
C GLY A 12 -17.43 -1.85 -29.86
N ARG A 13 -16.92 -2.10 -28.65
CA ARG A 13 -16.93 -3.41 -28.02
C ARG A 13 -18.30 -3.65 -27.40
N THR A 14 -18.96 -4.75 -27.77
CA THR A 14 -20.33 -5.05 -27.33
C THR A 14 -20.35 -6.15 -26.28
N THR A 15 -20.79 -5.83 -25.07
CA THR A 15 -21.18 -6.80 -24.05
C THR A 15 -22.67 -7.11 -24.21
N ARG A 16 -23.05 -8.40 -24.24
CA ARG A 16 -24.44 -8.84 -24.41
C ARG A 16 -24.95 -9.50 -23.14
N TYR A 17 -26.22 -9.28 -22.84
CA TYR A 17 -26.89 -9.82 -21.65
C TYR A 17 -28.09 -10.65 -22.09
N VAL A 18 -28.17 -11.86 -21.56
CA VAL A 18 -29.30 -12.77 -21.80
C VAL A 18 -30.05 -12.92 -20.49
N TYR A 19 -31.38 -12.85 -20.53
CA TYR A 19 -32.24 -12.90 -19.35
C TYR A 19 -33.18 -14.12 -19.37
N LEU A 20 -33.55 -14.60 -18.20
CA LEU A 20 -34.62 -15.58 -18.02
C LEU A 20 -36.00 -14.94 -18.16
N PRO A 21 -37.07 -15.72 -18.44
CA PRO A 21 -38.43 -15.24 -18.28
C PRO A 21 -38.63 -14.72 -16.85
N GLY A 22 -38.93 -13.43 -16.70
CA GLY A 22 -39.02 -12.75 -15.39
C GLY A 22 -37.90 -11.73 -15.11
N GLY A 23 -36.92 -11.56 -16.02
CA GLY A 23 -35.96 -10.45 -15.98
C GLY A 23 -34.65 -10.73 -15.23
N GLN A 24 -34.46 -11.94 -14.73
CA GLN A 24 -33.20 -12.30 -14.06
C GLN A 24 -32.09 -12.57 -15.07
N LEU A 25 -30.90 -12.06 -14.80
CA LEU A 25 -29.75 -12.17 -15.71
C LEU A 25 -29.28 -13.63 -15.79
N LYS A 26 -29.34 -14.23 -16.98
CA LYS A 26 -28.91 -15.62 -17.23
C LYS A 26 -27.45 -15.72 -17.64
N GLU A 27 -27.01 -14.81 -18.51
CA GLU A 27 -25.69 -14.89 -19.14
C GLU A 27 -25.18 -13.49 -19.48
N ILE A 28 -23.88 -13.26 -19.30
CA ILE A 28 -23.15 -12.13 -19.87
C ILE A 28 -22.18 -12.70 -20.89
N ARG A 29 -22.14 -12.12 -22.10
CA ARG A 29 -21.14 -12.41 -23.12
C ARG A 29 -20.29 -11.18 -23.33
N HIS A 30 -18.99 -11.30 -23.04
CA HIS A 30 -18.02 -10.23 -23.17
C HIS A 30 -17.57 -10.07 -24.63
N PRO A 31 -17.01 -8.90 -24.99
CA PRO A 31 -16.57 -8.63 -26.36
C PRO A 31 -15.47 -9.58 -26.86
N ASP A 32 -14.69 -10.17 -25.95
CA ASP A 32 -13.65 -11.15 -26.25
C ASP A 32 -14.19 -12.57 -26.49
N GLY A 33 -15.52 -12.75 -26.48
CA GLY A 33 -16.20 -14.02 -26.68
C GLY A 33 -16.28 -14.89 -25.42
N THR A 34 -15.64 -14.49 -24.32
CA THR A 34 -15.83 -15.14 -23.03
C THR A 34 -17.20 -14.81 -22.45
N GLY A 35 -17.63 -15.56 -21.43
CA GLY A 35 -18.94 -15.33 -20.84
C GLY A 35 -19.08 -15.83 -19.42
N GLU A 36 -20.08 -15.28 -18.75
CA GLU A 36 -20.49 -15.61 -17.39
C GLU A 36 -21.91 -16.14 -17.41
N SER A 37 -22.23 -17.07 -16.51
CA SER A 37 -23.60 -17.57 -16.39
C SER A 37 -24.08 -17.61 -14.96
N PHE A 38 -25.38 -17.40 -14.78
CA PHE A 38 -26.03 -17.27 -13.48
C PHE A 38 -27.22 -18.23 -13.41
N THR A 39 -27.44 -18.82 -12.25
CA THR A 39 -28.64 -19.61 -11.96
C THR A 39 -29.28 -19.13 -10.66
N TYR A 40 -30.58 -19.37 -10.53
CA TYR A 40 -31.38 -18.89 -9.41
C TYR A 40 -32.15 -20.02 -8.73
N ASP A 41 -32.48 -19.84 -7.46
CA ASP A 41 -33.40 -20.73 -6.74
C ASP A 41 -34.88 -20.35 -7.01
N GLY A 42 -35.81 -21.05 -6.35
CA GLY A 42 -37.25 -20.80 -6.53
C GLY A 42 -37.75 -19.47 -5.97
N ASN A 43 -36.98 -18.84 -5.07
CA ASN A 43 -37.28 -17.51 -4.51
C ASN A 43 -36.63 -16.40 -5.34
N GLY A 44 -35.82 -16.76 -6.34
CA GLY A 44 -35.13 -15.82 -7.21
C GLY A 44 -33.76 -15.38 -6.68
N ASN A 45 -33.22 -16.03 -5.64
CA ASN A 45 -31.87 -15.72 -5.15
C ASN A 45 -30.81 -16.35 -6.06
N LEU A 46 -29.65 -15.70 -6.17
CA LEU A 46 -28.52 -16.20 -6.96
C LEU A 46 -28.01 -17.54 -6.41
N LYS A 47 -28.29 -18.65 -7.09
CA LYS A 47 -27.82 -19.98 -6.68
C LYS A 47 -26.38 -20.26 -7.09
N SER A 48 -26.00 -19.86 -8.31
CA SER A 48 -24.63 -20.02 -8.79
C SER A 48 -24.23 -18.94 -9.78
N HIS A 49 -22.94 -18.59 -9.79
CA HIS A 49 -22.30 -17.74 -10.79
C HIS A 49 -21.06 -18.45 -11.33
N THR A 50 -21.04 -18.72 -12.63
CA THR A 50 -19.88 -19.29 -13.34
C THR A 50 -19.13 -18.17 -14.03
N LEU A 51 -17.85 -18.01 -13.67
CA LEU A 51 -16.93 -17.04 -14.26
C LEU A 51 -16.45 -17.46 -15.65
N PRO A 52 -15.83 -16.55 -16.43
CA PRO A 52 -15.25 -16.86 -17.73
C PRO A 52 -14.25 -18.02 -17.66
N THR A 53 -13.50 -18.11 -16.56
CA THR A 53 -12.50 -19.16 -16.30
C THR A 53 -13.11 -20.56 -16.05
N GLY A 54 -14.43 -20.66 -15.96
CA GLY A 54 -15.15 -21.88 -15.55
C GLY A 54 -15.20 -22.10 -14.04
N PHE A 55 -14.62 -21.19 -13.23
CA PHE A 55 -14.76 -21.24 -11.79
C PHE A 55 -16.20 -20.91 -11.37
N VAL A 56 -16.78 -21.75 -10.51
CA VAL A 56 -18.18 -21.62 -10.09
C VAL A 56 -18.25 -21.18 -8.63
N LEU A 57 -18.94 -20.08 -8.39
CA LEU A 57 -19.44 -19.72 -7.07
C LEU A 57 -20.86 -20.25 -6.88
N SER A 58 -21.13 -20.79 -5.70
CA SER A 58 -22.46 -21.24 -5.27
C SER A 58 -22.85 -20.52 -3.99
N CYS A 59 -24.10 -20.09 -3.87
CA CYS A 59 -24.62 -19.47 -2.65
C CYS A 59 -25.72 -20.33 -2.03
N THR A 60 -25.74 -20.38 -0.70
CA THR A 60 -26.86 -20.95 0.07
C THR A 60 -27.50 -19.89 0.93
N TYR A 61 -28.78 -20.09 1.27
CA TYR A 61 -29.60 -19.09 1.92
C TYR A 61 -30.30 -19.66 3.16
N ASP A 62 -30.64 -18.79 4.12
CA ASP A 62 -31.58 -19.13 5.19
C ASP A 62 -33.03 -18.93 4.75
N CYS A 63 -33.99 -19.15 5.66
CA CYS A 63 -35.41 -18.98 5.36
C CYS A 63 -35.87 -17.52 5.17
N MET A 64 -34.97 -16.54 5.34
CA MET A 64 -35.19 -15.12 5.08
C MET A 64 -34.41 -14.64 3.84
N ASP A 65 -33.97 -15.57 2.98
CA ASP A 65 -33.22 -15.29 1.75
C ASP A 65 -31.87 -14.58 1.98
N ARG A 66 -31.27 -14.74 3.18
CA ARG A 66 -29.94 -14.20 3.51
C ARG A 66 -28.84 -15.24 3.27
N ILE A 67 -27.70 -14.83 2.71
CA ILE A 67 -26.60 -15.73 2.32
C ILE A 67 -25.97 -16.39 3.55
N THR A 68 -26.10 -17.71 3.70
CA THR A 68 -25.46 -18.48 4.79
C THR A 68 -24.10 -19.04 4.39
N GLU A 69 -23.87 -19.30 3.11
CA GLU A 69 -22.59 -19.78 2.59
C GLU A 69 -22.35 -19.27 1.17
N ILE A 70 -21.10 -18.91 0.88
CA ILE A 70 -20.59 -18.76 -0.48
C ILE A 70 -19.48 -19.78 -0.64
N ARG A 71 -19.58 -20.65 -1.66
CA ARG A 71 -18.63 -21.73 -1.91
C ARG A 71 -18.09 -21.67 -3.34
N GLY A 72 -16.77 -21.74 -3.48
CA GLY A 72 -16.09 -21.87 -4.76
C GLY A 72 -15.95 -23.34 -5.19
N SER A 73 -15.93 -23.57 -6.50
CA SER A 73 -15.67 -24.91 -7.07
C SER A 73 -14.27 -25.44 -6.77
N GLY A 74 -13.35 -24.58 -6.32
CA GLY A 74 -12.02 -24.96 -5.82
C GLY A 74 -11.99 -25.46 -4.38
N GLY A 75 -13.15 -25.47 -3.68
CA GLY A 75 -13.27 -25.94 -2.29
C GLY A 75 -13.26 -24.82 -1.24
N GLU A 76 -13.04 -23.57 -1.65
CA GLU A 76 -13.09 -22.39 -0.81
C GLU A 76 -14.52 -22.14 -0.32
N SER A 77 -14.66 -21.64 0.90
CA SER A 77 -15.97 -21.31 1.45
C SER A 77 -15.92 -20.11 2.38
N ARG A 78 -17.02 -19.36 2.47
CA ARG A 78 -17.28 -18.41 3.55
C ARG A 78 -18.68 -18.64 4.08
N ARG A 79 -18.81 -18.75 5.40
CA ARG A 79 -20.09 -18.98 6.07
C ARG A 79 -20.45 -17.82 6.97
N TYR A 80 -21.73 -17.49 7.01
CA TYR A 80 -22.26 -16.35 7.75
C TYR A 80 -23.39 -16.77 8.68
N THR A 81 -23.47 -16.12 9.84
CA THR A 81 -24.64 -16.18 10.72
C THR A 81 -25.18 -14.78 10.94
N TYR A 82 -26.47 -14.67 11.26
CA TYR A 82 -27.15 -13.38 11.36
C TYR A 82 -27.93 -13.25 12.68
N ASP A 83 -28.13 -12.01 13.12
CA ASP A 83 -29.14 -11.70 14.14
C ASP A 83 -30.55 -11.58 13.53
N ALA A 84 -31.53 -11.21 14.36
CA ALA A 84 -32.91 -11.00 13.92
C ALA A 84 -33.11 -9.74 13.05
N LEU A 85 -32.17 -8.79 13.09
CA LEU A 85 -32.19 -7.57 12.26
C LEU A 85 -31.49 -7.76 10.91
N GLY A 86 -30.81 -8.90 10.69
CA GLY A 86 -30.06 -9.17 9.48
C GLY A 86 -28.59 -8.76 9.52
N ASN A 87 -28.08 -8.36 10.69
CA ASN A 87 -26.65 -8.07 10.85
C ASN A 87 -25.85 -9.37 10.95
N VAL A 88 -24.66 -9.40 10.34
CA VAL A 88 -23.76 -10.57 10.34
C VAL A 88 -23.14 -10.74 11.72
N THR A 89 -23.55 -11.75 12.49
CA THR A 89 -22.99 -12.03 13.83
C THR A 89 -21.73 -12.87 13.80
N SER A 90 -21.45 -13.57 12.70
CA SER A 90 -20.21 -14.30 12.51
C SER A 90 -19.88 -14.53 11.04
N MET A 91 -18.59 -14.53 10.73
CA MET A 91 -18.03 -14.95 9.45
C MET A 91 -16.97 -16.03 9.71
N THR A 92 -17.06 -17.15 8.99
CA THR A 92 -16.06 -18.24 9.03
C THR A 92 -15.45 -18.41 7.65
N ASP A 93 -14.12 -18.37 7.54
CA ASP A 93 -13.41 -18.55 6.27
C ASP A 93 -13.25 -20.03 5.87
N GLY A 94 -12.61 -20.27 4.72
CA GLY A 94 -12.41 -21.62 4.16
C GLY A 94 -11.41 -22.49 4.95
N LEU A 95 -10.66 -21.90 5.88
CA LEU A 95 -9.76 -22.59 6.79
C LEU A 95 -10.41 -22.86 8.16
N GLY A 96 -11.65 -22.39 8.36
CA GLY A 96 -12.38 -22.52 9.62
C GLY A 96 -12.11 -21.40 10.63
N ASN A 97 -11.35 -20.37 10.26
CA ASN A 97 -11.09 -19.22 11.12
C ASN A 97 -12.37 -18.40 11.25
N ARG A 98 -12.78 -18.09 12.49
CA ARG A 98 -14.09 -17.49 12.78
C ARG A 98 -13.96 -16.12 13.43
N THR A 99 -14.50 -15.10 12.77
CA THR A 99 -14.71 -13.76 13.34
C THR A 99 -16.15 -13.63 13.83
N ARG A 100 -16.36 -12.94 14.96
CA ARG A 100 -17.68 -12.65 15.53
C ARG A 100 -17.90 -11.15 15.65
N TYR A 101 -19.16 -10.74 15.51
CA TYR A 101 -19.61 -9.36 15.56
C TYR A 101 -20.78 -9.25 16.52
N GLU A 102 -20.79 -8.21 17.33
CA GLU A 102 -21.91 -7.85 18.20
C GLU A 102 -22.42 -6.46 17.82
N TYR A 103 -23.72 -6.26 17.99
CA TYR A 103 -24.41 -5.04 17.58
C TYR A 103 -25.24 -4.46 18.72
N SER A 104 -25.42 -3.14 18.70
CA SER A 104 -26.41 -2.45 19.53
C SER A 104 -27.84 -2.82 19.08
N LEU A 105 -28.83 -2.44 19.90
CA LEU A 105 -30.24 -2.55 19.52
C LEU A 105 -30.61 -1.68 18.30
N SER A 106 -29.84 -0.63 18.01
CA SER A 106 -29.96 0.21 16.81
C SER A 106 -29.24 -0.36 15.58
N GLY A 107 -28.55 -1.49 15.71
CA GLY A 107 -27.82 -2.15 14.61
C GLY A 107 -26.38 -1.64 14.39
N GLN A 108 -25.83 -0.85 15.32
CA GLN A 108 -24.44 -0.38 15.24
C GLN A 108 -23.46 -1.44 15.74
N LEU A 109 -22.32 -1.63 15.07
CA LEU A 109 -21.31 -2.61 15.45
C LEU A 109 -20.65 -2.23 16.78
N THR A 110 -20.91 -2.94 17.86
CA THR A 110 -20.37 -2.62 19.19
C THR A 110 -19.12 -3.42 19.54
N LYS A 111 -18.92 -4.59 18.94
CA LYS A 111 -17.75 -5.44 19.22
C LYS A 111 -17.37 -6.32 18.03
N VAL A 112 -16.06 -6.48 17.83
CA VAL A 112 -15.48 -7.50 16.95
C VAL A 112 -14.58 -8.40 17.78
N ILE A 113 -14.74 -9.71 17.61
CA ILE A 113 -13.83 -10.73 18.12
C ILE A 113 -13.20 -11.42 16.93
N ASP A 114 -11.90 -11.24 16.73
CA ASP A 114 -11.19 -11.80 15.60
C ASP A 114 -10.94 -13.32 15.75
N ALA A 115 -10.35 -13.94 14.73
CA ALA A 115 -10.14 -15.39 14.73
C ALA A 115 -9.07 -15.89 15.73
N LEU A 116 -8.26 -14.98 16.29
CA LEU A 116 -7.33 -15.28 17.38
C LEU A 116 -7.95 -15.01 18.76
N GLY A 117 -9.16 -14.47 18.81
CA GLY A 117 -9.86 -14.11 20.04
C GLY A 117 -9.56 -12.68 20.53
N ASN A 118 -8.85 -11.86 19.75
CA ASN A 118 -8.63 -10.47 20.13
C ASN A 118 -9.94 -9.68 20.00
N GLU A 119 -10.14 -8.74 20.91
CA GLU A 119 -11.40 -8.00 21.01
C GLU A 119 -11.17 -6.52 20.68
N THR A 120 -12.11 -5.94 19.93
CA THR A 120 -12.21 -4.50 19.74
C THR A 120 -13.65 -4.05 19.98
N GLU A 121 -13.83 -3.06 20.84
CA GLU A 121 -15.13 -2.50 21.21
C GLU A 121 -15.31 -1.08 20.65
N TYR A 122 -16.55 -0.74 20.30
CA TYR A 122 -16.94 0.53 19.71
C TYR A 122 -18.07 1.14 20.53
N SER A 123 -17.92 2.41 20.89
CA SER A 123 -18.98 3.17 21.55
C SER A 123 -19.49 4.29 20.66
N TYR A 124 -20.79 4.54 20.75
CA TYR A 124 -21.50 5.53 19.95
C TYR A 124 -22.17 6.56 20.86
N ASP A 125 -22.34 7.78 20.36
CA ASP A 125 -23.21 8.75 21.01
C ASP A 125 -24.70 8.45 20.75
N VAL A 126 -25.58 9.25 21.34
CA VAL A 126 -27.04 9.11 21.23
C VAL A 126 -27.58 9.26 19.79
N CYS A 127 -26.75 9.73 18.85
CA CYS A 127 -27.07 9.85 17.44
C CYS A 127 -26.41 8.74 16.61
N ASP A 128 -25.97 7.65 17.24
CA ASP A 128 -25.29 6.51 16.61
C ASP A 128 -23.97 6.90 15.89
N ARG A 129 -23.27 7.93 16.37
CA ARG A 129 -21.96 8.33 15.81
C ARG A 129 -20.83 7.78 16.66
N LEU A 130 -19.82 7.18 16.05
CA LEU A 130 -18.66 6.59 16.74
C LEU A 130 -17.91 7.65 17.57
N VAL A 131 -17.72 7.39 18.86
CA VAL A 131 -17.02 8.26 19.82
C VAL A 131 -15.85 7.60 20.54
N GLU A 132 -15.78 6.27 20.60
CA GLU A 132 -14.64 5.55 21.20
C GLU A 132 -14.37 4.25 20.44
N ILE A 133 -13.10 3.98 20.17
CA ILE A 133 -12.59 2.67 19.75
C ILE A 133 -11.68 2.16 20.85
N ARG A 134 -11.86 0.89 21.23
CA ARG A 134 -11.12 0.25 22.31
C ARG A 134 -10.60 -1.11 21.87
N GLN A 135 -9.28 -1.22 21.70
CA GLN A 135 -8.62 -2.46 21.30
C GLN A 135 -7.98 -3.12 22.52
N TYR A 136 -8.18 -4.42 22.72
CA TYR A 136 -7.62 -5.14 23.86
C TYR A 136 -6.42 -6.00 23.49
N GLY A 137 -5.41 -6.00 24.36
CA GLY A 137 -4.27 -6.90 24.32
C GLY A 137 -4.64 -8.33 24.70
N GLU A 138 -3.66 -9.22 24.76
CA GLU A 138 -3.87 -10.61 25.19
C GLU A 138 -4.29 -10.72 26.66
N GLU A 139 -5.02 -11.77 27.02
CA GLU A 139 -5.38 -12.07 28.42
C GLU A 139 -4.12 -12.21 29.29
N GLY A 140 -4.09 -11.55 30.45
CA GLY A 140 -2.91 -11.54 31.32
C GLY A 140 -1.79 -10.60 30.88
N SER A 141 -1.96 -9.81 29.82
CA SER A 141 -0.94 -8.85 29.34
C SER A 141 -0.65 -7.71 30.32
N LEU A 142 -1.47 -7.48 31.35
CA LEU A 142 -1.12 -6.57 32.45
C LEU A 142 -0.22 -7.21 33.51
N GLU A 143 -0.08 -8.55 33.52
CA GLU A 143 0.59 -9.33 34.56
C GLU A 143 1.87 -10.06 34.10
N SER A 144 2.17 -10.13 32.80
CA SER A 144 3.36 -10.83 32.28
C SER A 144 4.66 -10.16 32.76
N ARG A 145 5.15 -10.66 33.89
CA ARG A 145 6.29 -10.21 34.69
C ARG A 145 7.50 -11.12 34.42
N GLU A 146 8.53 -10.57 33.78
CA GLU A 146 9.92 -10.88 34.14
C GLU A 146 10.58 -9.57 34.59
N ALA A 147 11.15 -9.60 35.80
CA ALA A 147 11.77 -8.46 36.44
C ALA A 147 13.07 -8.07 35.70
N GLY A 148 13.03 -6.95 34.96
CA GLY A 148 14.20 -6.40 34.27
C GLY A 148 13.91 -5.84 32.87
N THR A 149 12.77 -6.17 32.28
CA THR A 149 12.32 -5.70 30.96
C THR A 149 10.99 -4.95 31.08
N SER A 150 10.93 -3.89 31.88
CA SER A 150 9.71 -3.07 32.02
C SER A 150 9.28 -2.52 30.66
N PRO A 151 8.15 -2.96 30.07
CA PRO A 151 7.52 -2.27 28.96
C PRO A 151 6.76 -1.04 29.46
N THR A 152 6.54 -0.90 30.78
CA THR A 152 5.64 0.12 31.35
C THR A 152 6.28 1.51 31.39
N ASP A 153 7.60 1.60 31.46
CA ASP A 153 8.31 2.88 31.31
C ASP A 153 8.41 3.26 29.82
N ALA A 154 8.33 2.28 28.92
CA ALA A 154 8.45 2.42 27.46
C ALA A 154 7.08 2.64 26.75
N ALA A 155 5.97 2.21 27.35
CA ALA A 155 4.66 2.23 26.72
C ALA A 155 3.95 3.60 26.83
N GLY A 156 4.40 4.47 27.73
CA GLY A 156 3.84 5.81 27.94
C GLY A 156 2.36 5.84 28.34
N ILE A 157 1.76 4.68 28.64
CA ILE A 157 0.34 4.55 28.94
C ILE A 157 0.03 5.37 30.17
N ASP A 158 -0.99 6.22 30.07
CA ASP A 158 -1.49 7.05 31.16
C ASP A 158 -1.75 6.20 32.42
N GLU A 159 -1.13 6.57 33.55
CA GLU A 159 -1.23 5.86 34.82
C GLU A 159 -2.67 5.80 35.35
N GLU A 160 -3.48 6.85 35.14
CA GLU A 160 -4.89 6.85 35.53
C GLU A 160 -5.69 5.84 34.72
N TRP A 161 -5.33 5.70 33.44
CA TRP A 161 -5.98 4.79 32.52
C TRP A 161 -5.59 3.32 32.78
N MET A 162 -4.31 3.07 33.08
CA MET A 162 -3.85 1.75 33.57
C MET A 162 -4.55 1.34 34.86
N GLU A 163 -4.73 2.28 35.78
CA GLU A 163 -5.41 2.04 37.04
C GLU A 163 -6.91 1.78 36.83
N ALA A 164 -7.56 2.46 35.88
CA ALA A 164 -8.93 2.16 35.48
C ALA A 164 -9.09 0.75 34.88
N GLU A 165 -8.17 0.31 34.03
CA GLU A 165 -8.19 -1.05 33.47
C GLU A 165 -7.93 -2.12 34.54
N ARG A 166 -7.01 -1.89 35.49
CA ARG A 166 -6.84 -2.79 36.65
C ARG A 166 -8.13 -2.92 37.47
N ARG A 167 -8.84 -1.81 37.69
CA ARG A 167 -10.13 -1.80 38.40
C ARG A 167 -11.26 -2.48 37.63
N SER A 168 -11.17 -2.58 36.29
CA SER A 168 -12.14 -3.31 35.48
C SER A 168 -12.11 -4.83 35.71
N GLY A 169 -11.03 -5.35 36.31
CA GLY A 169 -10.84 -6.78 36.56
C GLY A 169 -10.48 -7.61 35.31
N ARG A 170 -10.30 -6.97 34.13
CA ARG A 170 -10.04 -7.66 32.86
C ARG A 170 -8.59 -8.14 32.67
N ASN A 171 -7.63 -7.62 33.45
CA ASN A 171 -6.21 -8.01 33.40
C ASN A 171 -5.56 -7.96 31.98
N ARG A 172 -5.95 -6.98 31.14
CA ARG A 172 -5.51 -6.82 29.75
C ARG A 172 -5.05 -5.39 29.46
N THR A 173 -3.97 -5.23 28.71
CA THR A 173 -3.62 -3.93 28.12
C THR A 173 -4.72 -3.51 27.14
N CYS A 174 -4.89 -2.22 26.92
CA CYS A 174 -5.84 -1.77 25.90
C CYS A 174 -5.40 -0.41 25.31
N GLN A 175 -5.81 -0.15 24.07
CA GLN A 175 -5.56 1.08 23.34
C GLN A 175 -6.89 1.77 23.07
N VAL A 176 -7.02 3.03 23.47
CA VAL A 176 -8.26 3.79 23.33
C VAL A 176 -8.05 4.99 22.43
N THR A 177 -8.93 5.14 21.44
CA THR A 177 -9.05 6.37 20.64
C THR A 177 -10.43 6.97 20.84
N ARG A 178 -10.51 8.27 21.14
CA ARG A 178 -11.77 8.99 21.36
C ARG A 178 -11.98 10.09 20.33
N TYR A 179 -13.24 10.32 19.99
CA TYR A 179 -13.68 11.36 19.07
C TYR A 179 -14.66 12.28 19.78
N LEU A 180 -14.32 13.57 19.89
CA LEU A 180 -15.30 14.60 20.24
C LEU A 180 -15.92 15.16 18.97
N ARG A 181 -17.22 15.45 19.05
CA ARG A 181 -18.00 15.92 17.90
C ARG A 181 -18.81 17.15 18.26
N ASP A 182 -19.04 18.00 17.27
CA ASP A 182 -19.98 19.09 17.39
C ASP A 182 -21.45 18.62 17.26
N LEU A 183 -22.39 19.56 17.38
CA LEU A 183 -23.82 19.28 17.21
C LEU A 183 -24.19 18.79 15.80
N LYS A 184 -23.35 19.07 14.79
CA LYS A 184 -23.52 18.59 13.41
C LYS A 184 -22.88 17.20 13.18
N GLY A 185 -22.22 16.64 14.19
CA GLY A 185 -21.55 15.33 14.13
C GLY A 185 -20.15 15.34 13.56
N GLN A 186 -19.59 16.51 13.29
CA GLN A 186 -18.24 16.68 12.75
C GLN A 186 -17.23 16.46 13.87
N VAL A 187 -16.15 15.71 13.59
CA VAL A 187 -15.10 15.43 14.58
C VAL A 187 -14.33 16.72 14.85
N THR A 188 -14.41 17.26 16.06
CA THR A 188 -13.70 18.46 16.49
C THR A 188 -12.39 18.15 17.20
N GLU A 189 -12.28 16.96 17.79
CA GLU A 189 -11.06 16.52 18.46
C GLU A 189 -10.91 14.99 18.37
N VAL A 190 -9.68 14.53 18.18
CA VAL A 190 -9.30 13.11 18.32
C VAL A 190 -8.27 13.01 19.43
N ILE A 191 -8.52 12.09 20.37
CA ILE A 191 -7.65 11.81 21.51
C ILE A 191 -7.12 10.39 21.35
N ASP A 192 -5.80 10.21 21.32
CA ASP A 192 -5.19 8.89 21.22
C ASP A 192 -4.97 8.20 22.58
N ALA A 193 -4.39 7.00 22.56
CA ALA A 193 -4.18 6.18 23.75
C ALA A 193 -3.18 6.77 24.76
N LEU A 194 -2.41 7.81 24.38
CA LEU A 194 -1.52 8.55 25.26
C LEU A 194 -2.13 9.90 25.69
N GLY A 195 -3.41 10.14 25.39
CA GLY A 195 -4.09 11.39 25.72
C GLY A 195 -3.71 12.56 24.82
N GLN A 196 -2.94 12.33 23.74
CA GLN A 196 -2.53 13.39 22.82
C GLN A 196 -3.68 13.78 21.91
N ARG A 197 -3.77 15.07 21.60
CA ARG A 197 -4.95 15.68 20.97
C ARG A 197 -4.60 16.29 19.63
N GLU A 198 -5.45 16.03 18.64
CA GLU A 198 -5.52 16.82 17.40
C GLU A 198 -6.90 17.44 17.28
N GLN A 199 -6.97 18.69 16.82
CA GLN A 199 -8.19 19.50 16.81
C GLN A 199 -8.55 19.97 15.41
N TYR A 200 -9.84 20.07 15.16
CA TYR A 200 -10.42 20.39 13.87
C TYR A 200 -11.49 21.48 14.02
N ALA A 201 -11.46 22.46 13.12
CA ALA A 201 -12.49 23.48 13.01
C ALA A 201 -13.08 23.49 11.62
N TYR A 202 -14.39 23.74 11.51
CA TYR A 202 -15.13 23.70 10.25
C TYR A 202 -15.93 24.98 10.04
N ASP A 203 -16.27 25.25 8.79
CA ASP A 203 -17.18 26.34 8.43
C ASP A 203 -18.66 25.93 8.59
N GLY A 204 -19.57 26.86 8.28
CA GLY A 204 -21.00 26.62 8.32
C GLY A 204 -21.48 25.48 7.40
N LYS A 205 -20.75 25.18 6.31
CA LYS A 205 -21.03 24.14 5.32
C LYS A 205 -20.37 22.80 5.67
N GLY A 206 -19.58 22.72 6.74
CA GLY A 206 -18.85 21.51 7.16
C GLY A 206 -17.51 21.31 6.45
N GLN A 207 -16.98 22.34 5.79
CA GLN A 207 -15.65 22.32 5.17
C GLN A 207 -14.59 22.56 6.25
N LEU A 208 -13.51 21.77 6.24
CA LEU A 208 -12.44 21.86 7.22
C LEU A 208 -11.70 23.19 7.07
N LEU A 209 -11.74 24.07 8.08
CA LEU A 209 -11.03 25.37 8.09
C LEU A 209 -9.62 25.26 8.65
N SER A 210 -9.42 24.42 9.66
CA SER A 210 -8.09 24.21 10.24
C SER A 210 -7.94 22.88 10.93
N LYS A 211 -6.71 22.35 10.89
CA LYS A 211 -6.24 21.23 11.70
C LYS A 211 -5.08 21.72 12.58
N LEU A 212 -5.19 21.55 13.88
CA LEU A 212 -4.06 21.65 14.82
C LEU A 212 -3.63 20.23 15.18
N ASP A 213 -2.42 19.85 14.78
CA ASP A 213 -1.91 18.52 15.07
C ASP A 213 -1.34 18.39 16.50
N LYS A 214 -0.95 17.17 16.85
CA LYS A 214 -0.46 16.80 18.19
C LYS A 214 0.87 17.44 18.58
N GLU A 215 1.67 17.91 17.61
CA GLU A 215 2.90 18.67 17.87
C GLU A 215 2.63 20.18 17.94
N GLY A 216 1.44 20.62 17.52
CA GLY A 216 1.01 22.02 17.55
C GLY A 216 1.15 22.74 16.21
N PHE A 217 1.42 22.03 15.10
CA PHE A 217 1.41 22.67 13.79
C PHE A 217 -0.04 22.90 13.33
N LEU A 218 -0.35 24.16 13.07
CA LEU A 218 -1.63 24.60 12.54
C LEU A 218 -1.60 24.61 11.01
N THR A 219 -2.43 23.79 10.38
CA THR A 219 -2.73 23.86 8.94
C THR A 219 -4.08 24.52 8.75
N LYS A 220 -4.16 25.55 7.90
CA LYS A 220 -5.41 26.24 7.56
C LYS A 220 -5.78 26.00 6.11
N TYR A 221 -7.07 25.92 5.85
CA TYR A 221 -7.64 25.68 4.53
C TYR A 221 -8.59 26.81 4.16
N ALA A 222 -8.62 27.18 2.88
CA ALA A 222 -9.62 28.08 2.33
C ALA A 222 -10.22 27.46 1.06
N TYR A 223 -11.45 27.84 0.75
CA TYR A 223 -12.22 27.28 -0.34
C TYR A 223 -12.74 28.38 -1.28
N THR A 224 -12.96 28.01 -2.53
CA THR A 224 -13.69 28.83 -3.50
C THR A 224 -15.15 29.01 -3.05
N LYS A 225 -15.87 29.96 -3.67
CA LYS A 225 -17.32 30.12 -3.41
C LYS A 225 -18.10 28.82 -3.70
N GLN A 226 -17.61 28.03 -4.65
CA GLN A 226 -18.15 26.75 -5.11
C GLN A 226 -17.76 25.57 -4.21
N GLY A 227 -16.82 25.76 -3.28
CA GLY A 227 -16.40 24.76 -2.29
C GLY A 227 -15.16 23.95 -2.68
N ASP A 228 -14.44 24.32 -3.74
CA ASP A 228 -13.15 23.70 -4.09
C ASP A 228 -12.05 24.23 -3.18
N LEU A 229 -11.12 23.37 -2.75
CA LEU A 229 -9.98 23.79 -1.93
C LEU A 229 -9.12 24.79 -2.73
N SER A 230 -9.01 26.04 -2.28
CA SER A 230 -8.28 27.09 -3.00
C SER A 230 -6.93 27.44 -2.36
N ARG A 231 -6.77 27.17 -1.06
CA ARG A 231 -5.52 27.46 -0.35
C ARG A 231 -5.28 26.50 0.81
N ILE A 232 -4.03 26.09 0.98
CA ILE A 232 -3.51 25.44 2.18
C ILE A 232 -2.41 26.33 2.74
N GLN A 233 -2.45 26.64 4.03
CA GLN A 233 -1.42 27.42 4.72
C GLN A 233 -0.87 26.59 5.86
N TYR A 234 0.44 26.34 5.85
CA TYR A 234 1.15 25.59 6.88
C TYR A 234 1.69 26.51 7.97
N ALA A 235 2.02 25.90 9.11
CA ALA A 235 2.48 26.60 10.31
C ALA A 235 3.85 27.29 10.15
N ASP A 236 4.67 26.86 9.21
CA ASP A 236 5.97 27.46 8.87
C ASP A 236 5.86 28.61 7.86
N GLY A 237 4.63 28.99 7.48
CA GLY A 237 4.36 30.08 6.54
C GLY A 237 4.33 29.64 5.07
N ARG A 238 4.72 28.40 4.74
CA ARG A 238 4.51 27.87 3.38
C ARG A 238 3.03 27.82 3.05
N GLU A 239 2.71 28.05 1.79
CA GLU A 239 1.34 27.98 1.29
C GLU A 239 1.27 27.29 -0.06
N VAL A 240 0.10 26.73 -0.34
CA VAL A 240 -0.29 26.15 -1.62
C VAL A 240 -1.54 26.87 -2.06
N LYS A 241 -1.56 27.42 -3.28
CA LYS A 241 -2.74 27.99 -3.92
C LYS A 241 -3.16 27.13 -5.09
N LEU A 242 -4.45 26.84 -5.17
CA LEU A 242 -5.05 25.98 -6.18
C LEU A 242 -6.06 26.80 -6.98
N SER A 243 -5.92 26.77 -8.30
CA SER A 243 -6.88 27.42 -9.21
C SER A 243 -7.51 26.40 -10.15
N TYR A 244 -8.79 26.64 -10.44
CA TYR A 244 -9.62 25.73 -11.23
C TYR A 244 -10.21 26.47 -12.43
N ASN A 245 -10.46 25.73 -13.52
CA ASN A 245 -11.24 26.25 -14.64
C ASN A 245 -12.75 26.26 -14.32
N PRO A 246 -13.62 26.79 -15.21
CA PRO A 246 -15.08 26.78 -14.99
C PRO A 246 -15.72 25.39 -14.83
N LEU A 247 -15.04 24.32 -15.29
CA LEU A 247 -15.45 22.92 -15.09
C LEU A 247 -14.97 22.34 -13.75
N ARG A 248 -14.38 23.16 -12.87
CA ARG A 248 -13.81 22.77 -11.57
C ARG A 248 -12.63 21.79 -11.67
N GLN A 249 -11.94 21.77 -12.81
CA GLN A 249 -10.71 21.00 -12.99
C GLN A 249 -9.51 21.83 -12.52
N LEU A 250 -8.59 21.22 -11.79
CA LEU A 250 -7.37 21.87 -11.30
C LEU A 250 -6.45 22.22 -12.49
N ILE A 251 -6.10 23.49 -12.64
CA ILE A 251 -5.27 23.99 -13.75
C ILE A 251 -3.97 24.67 -13.31
N LEU A 252 -3.88 25.05 -12.03
CA LEU A 252 -2.69 25.72 -11.49
C LEU A 252 -2.51 25.37 -10.03
N VAL A 253 -1.29 24.96 -9.69
CA VAL A 253 -0.79 24.85 -8.32
C VAL A 253 0.33 25.86 -8.18
N GLN A 254 0.21 26.79 -7.23
CA GLN A 254 1.29 27.70 -6.86
C GLN A 254 1.76 27.35 -5.45
N ASP A 255 3.04 27.06 -5.29
CA ASP A 255 3.66 26.71 -4.01
C ASP A 255 5.05 27.37 -3.88
N TRP A 256 5.83 26.97 -2.88
CA TRP A 256 7.18 27.51 -2.64
C TRP A 256 8.22 27.15 -3.71
N LEU A 257 7.89 26.25 -4.64
CA LEU A 257 8.73 25.91 -5.79
C LEU A 257 8.38 26.74 -7.04
N GLY A 258 7.20 27.39 -7.04
CA GLY A 258 6.70 28.21 -8.14
C GLY A 258 5.37 27.69 -8.68
N GLU A 259 5.16 27.83 -9.98
CA GLU A 259 3.89 27.48 -10.63
C GLU A 259 3.98 26.12 -11.34
N THR A 260 3.07 25.20 -11.02
CA THR A 260 2.79 24.02 -11.82
C THR A 260 1.49 24.23 -12.57
N LYS A 261 1.53 24.25 -13.90
CA LYS A 261 0.36 24.45 -14.77
C LYS A 261 -0.09 23.10 -15.32
N ILE A 262 -1.39 22.83 -15.21
CA ILE A 262 -2.03 21.63 -15.71
C ILE A 262 -2.99 22.04 -16.82
N THR A 263 -2.77 21.52 -18.02
CA THR A 263 -3.65 21.71 -19.17
C THR A 263 -4.55 20.49 -19.30
N PRO A 264 -5.87 20.60 -19.03
CA PRO A 264 -6.79 19.49 -19.19
C PRO A 264 -7.39 19.45 -20.61
N ASP A 265 -7.84 18.27 -21.03
CA ASP A 265 -8.79 18.13 -22.13
C ASP A 265 -10.25 18.40 -21.67
N ALA A 266 -11.21 18.22 -22.57
CA ALA A 266 -12.63 18.42 -22.27
C ALA A 266 -13.19 17.46 -21.20
N LEU A 267 -12.54 16.31 -20.96
CA LEU A 267 -12.92 15.34 -19.93
C LEU A 267 -12.19 15.57 -18.60
N GLY A 268 -11.25 16.51 -18.54
CA GLY A 268 -10.49 16.84 -17.34
C GLY A 268 -9.20 16.04 -17.16
N ARG A 269 -8.82 15.25 -18.15
CA ARG A 269 -7.54 14.52 -18.14
C ARG A 269 -6.43 15.49 -18.50
N ALA A 270 -5.31 15.44 -17.78
CA ALA A 270 -4.17 16.31 -18.09
C ALA A 270 -3.54 15.91 -19.43
N THR A 271 -3.49 16.83 -20.40
CA THR A 271 -2.77 16.69 -21.67
C THR A 271 -1.37 17.31 -21.60
N ALA A 272 -1.12 18.21 -20.65
CA ALA A 272 0.20 18.73 -20.37
C ALA A 272 0.34 19.18 -18.90
N VAL A 273 1.52 18.97 -18.35
CA VAL A 273 1.94 19.45 -17.02
C VAL A 273 3.25 20.19 -17.19
N GLN A 274 3.22 21.51 -16.99
CA GLN A 274 4.42 22.35 -16.99
C GLN A 274 4.84 22.62 -15.54
N TYR A 275 6.09 22.27 -15.22
CA TYR A 275 6.71 22.42 -13.91
C TYR A 275 7.30 23.82 -13.71
N PRO A 276 7.59 24.22 -12.45
CA PRO A 276 8.10 25.55 -12.14
C PRO A 276 9.41 25.94 -12.82
N ASP A 277 10.24 24.95 -13.19
CA ASP A 277 11.49 25.16 -13.91
C ASP A 277 11.35 25.14 -15.44
N GLY A 278 10.12 25.09 -15.94
CA GLY A 278 9.80 25.11 -17.37
C GLY A 278 9.82 23.75 -18.05
N ARG A 279 10.23 22.66 -17.37
CA ARG A 279 10.07 21.29 -17.89
C ARG A 279 8.58 21.02 -18.12
N GLU A 280 8.26 20.29 -19.19
CA GLU A 280 6.90 19.90 -19.50
C GLU A 280 6.82 18.38 -19.72
N VAL A 281 5.74 17.78 -19.25
CA VAL A 281 5.35 16.41 -19.60
C VAL A 281 3.97 16.47 -20.22
N SER A 282 3.82 15.90 -21.42
CA SER A 282 2.58 15.94 -22.18
C SER A 282 2.02 14.53 -22.38
N TYR A 283 0.70 14.41 -22.52
CA TYR A 283 0.01 13.13 -22.63
C TYR A 283 -0.99 13.14 -23.78
N THR A 284 -1.14 12.00 -24.42
CA THR A 284 -2.21 11.76 -25.40
C THR A 284 -3.10 10.62 -24.92
N TYR A 285 -4.37 10.69 -25.27
CA TYR A 285 -5.35 9.70 -24.90
C TYR A 285 -6.17 9.25 -26.11
N GLY A 286 -6.56 7.99 -26.07
CA GLY A 286 -7.53 7.44 -27.00
C GLY A 286 -8.96 7.81 -26.61
N LYS A 287 -9.90 7.27 -27.38
CA LYS A 287 -11.32 7.57 -27.23
C LYS A 287 -11.89 6.99 -25.93
N SER A 288 -11.41 5.83 -25.49
CA SER A 288 -11.98 5.13 -24.32
C SER A 288 -11.38 5.57 -22.99
N GLY A 289 -10.52 6.60 -22.96
CA GLY A 289 -9.87 7.04 -21.72
C GLY A 289 -8.39 6.68 -21.63
N GLU A 290 -7.96 5.65 -22.35
CA GLU A 290 -6.63 5.04 -22.28
C GLU A 290 -5.53 5.98 -22.74
N ARG A 291 -4.36 5.93 -22.09
CA ARG A 291 -3.22 6.78 -22.44
C ARG A 291 -2.51 6.23 -23.66
N THR A 292 -2.55 6.91 -24.79
CA THR A 292 -1.87 6.48 -26.02
C THR A 292 -0.44 6.96 -26.13
N GLY A 293 0.00 7.91 -25.29
CA GLY A 293 1.39 8.33 -25.26
C GLY A 293 1.73 9.34 -24.19
N ILE A 294 3.03 9.48 -23.96
CA ILE A 294 3.66 10.45 -23.05
C ILE A 294 4.86 11.09 -23.77
N THR A 295 5.00 12.40 -23.65
CA THR A 295 6.16 13.16 -24.11
C THR A 295 6.92 13.65 -22.89
N TYR A 296 8.20 13.28 -22.81
CA TYR A 296 9.11 13.64 -21.72
C TYR A 296 9.68 15.06 -21.91
N PRO A 297 10.29 15.66 -20.88
CA PRO A 297 10.81 17.04 -20.96
C PRO A 297 11.89 17.26 -22.03
N ASP A 298 12.60 16.21 -22.44
CA ASP A 298 13.58 16.29 -23.54
C ASP A 298 12.98 16.05 -24.94
N GLY A 299 11.66 15.93 -25.03
CA GLY A 299 10.93 15.72 -26.28
C GLY A 299 10.84 14.26 -26.72
N ARG A 300 11.46 13.31 -26.01
CA ARG A 300 11.25 11.88 -26.28
C ARG A 300 9.80 11.51 -26.05
N THR A 301 9.30 10.59 -26.86
CA THR A 301 7.93 10.10 -26.78
C THR A 301 7.90 8.61 -26.54
N VAL A 302 7.04 8.18 -25.61
CA VAL A 302 6.59 6.80 -25.54
C VAL A 302 5.16 6.73 -26.03
N SER A 303 4.89 5.78 -26.91
CA SER A 303 3.55 5.46 -27.39
C SER A 303 3.08 4.13 -26.81
N TYR A 304 1.80 4.07 -26.51
CA TYR A 304 1.11 2.90 -25.97
C TYR A 304 0.08 2.43 -26.98
N GLY A 305 0.27 1.20 -27.47
CA GLY A 305 -0.68 0.49 -28.31
C GLY A 305 -1.56 -0.41 -27.45
N TYR A 306 -2.83 -0.51 -27.82
CA TYR A 306 -3.80 -1.33 -27.13
C TYR A 306 -4.43 -2.33 -28.11
N ASP A 307 -4.79 -3.50 -27.60
CA ASP A 307 -5.55 -4.48 -28.38
C ASP A 307 -7.04 -4.09 -28.51
N GLU A 308 -7.82 -4.93 -29.20
CA GLU A 308 -9.25 -4.72 -29.40
C GLU A 308 -10.06 -4.71 -28.09
N GLN A 309 -9.46 -5.12 -26.96
CA GLN A 309 -10.04 -5.08 -25.62
C GLN A 309 -9.46 -3.94 -24.75
N ILE A 310 -8.78 -2.96 -25.34
CA ILE A 310 -8.16 -1.82 -24.64
C ILE A 310 -7.19 -2.29 -23.54
N ARG A 311 -6.52 -3.42 -23.76
CA ARG A 311 -5.41 -3.88 -22.91
C ARG A 311 -4.09 -3.49 -23.58
N LEU A 312 -3.10 -3.07 -22.80
CA LEU A 312 -1.81 -2.64 -23.33
C LEU A 312 -1.18 -3.77 -24.14
N SER A 313 -1.05 -3.62 -25.46
CA SER A 313 -0.45 -4.62 -26.34
C SER A 313 0.99 -4.26 -26.72
N GLU A 314 1.33 -2.96 -26.68
CA GLU A 314 2.63 -2.45 -27.10
C GLU A 314 3.03 -1.20 -26.29
N MET A 315 4.29 -1.14 -25.85
CA MET A 315 4.93 0.10 -25.38
C MET A 315 6.15 0.37 -26.26
N ARG A 316 6.21 1.54 -26.89
CA ARG A 316 7.22 1.88 -27.90
C ARG A 316 7.92 3.20 -27.59
N GLU A 317 9.25 3.14 -27.54
CA GLU A 317 10.17 4.29 -27.46
C GLU A 317 11.12 4.25 -28.66
N GLY A 318 10.90 5.11 -29.65
CA GLY A 318 11.61 5.03 -30.94
C GLY A 318 11.45 3.65 -31.60
N ASP A 319 12.57 2.99 -31.91
CA ASP A 319 12.60 1.63 -32.47
C ASP A 319 12.50 0.52 -31.41
N ARG A 320 12.49 0.87 -30.12
CA ARG A 320 12.46 -0.09 -29.01
C ARG A 320 11.00 -0.39 -28.66
N VAL A 321 10.62 -1.66 -28.77
CA VAL A 321 9.24 -2.12 -28.59
C VAL A 321 9.16 -3.23 -27.55
N ILE A 322 8.41 -2.99 -26.48
CA ILE A 322 7.96 -4.04 -25.56
C ILE A 322 6.56 -4.47 -26.01
N THR A 323 6.34 -5.77 -26.15
CA THR A 323 5.03 -6.32 -26.53
C THR A 323 4.44 -7.15 -25.41
N TYR A 324 3.11 -7.13 -25.32
CA TYR A 324 2.33 -7.77 -24.28
C TYR A 324 1.30 -8.68 -24.94
N GLY A 325 1.19 -9.90 -24.42
CA GLY A 325 0.23 -10.89 -24.88
C GLY A 325 -0.63 -11.35 -23.71
N TYR A 326 -1.91 -11.59 -23.99
CA TYR A 326 -2.89 -11.98 -22.98
C TYR A 326 -3.41 -13.40 -23.25
N ASP A 327 -3.83 -14.08 -22.19
CA ASP A 327 -4.54 -15.35 -22.33
C ASP A 327 -6.01 -15.13 -22.76
N ALA A 328 -6.71 -16.24 -22.96
CA ALA A 328 -8.11 -16.25 -23.37
C ALA A 328 -9.07 -15.62 -22.33
N PHE A 329 -8.61 -15.26 -21.13
CA PHE A 329 -9.43 -14.71 -20.04
C PHE A 329 -9.04 -13.27 -19.67
N GLY A 330 -8.29 -12.56 -20.50
CA GLY A 330 -7.96 -11.17 -20.19
C GLY A 330 -6.61 -10.96 -19.49
N ARG A 331 -5.94 -12.02 -19.03
CA ARG A 331 -4.80 -11.91 -18.08
C ARG A 331 -3.48 -11.86 -18.84
N LEU A 332 -2.53 -11.06 -18.35
CA LEU A 332 -1.21 -10.93 -18.98
C LEU A 332 -0.51 -12.29 -19.02
N ALA A 333 -0.25 -12.85 -20.19
CA ALA A 333 0.36 -14.16 -20.37
C ALA A 333 1.81 -14.07 -20.84
N GLN A 334 2.19 -12.98 -21.49
CA GLN A 334 3.52 -12.79 -22.05
C GLN A 334 3.93 -11.33 -22.10
N LYS A 335 5.22 -11.06 -21.84
CA LYS A 335 5.89 -9.78 -22.10
C LYS A 335 7.18 -10.06 -22.86
N LYS A 336 7.48 -9.35 -23.95
CA LYS A 336 8.74 -9.49 -24.71
C LYS A 336 9.48 -8.17 -24.78
N PHE A 337 10.77 -8.21 -24.49
CA PHE A 337 11.66 -7.06 -24.51
C PHE A 337 12.45 -6.99 -25.82
N PRO A 338 12.90 -5.78 -26.23
CA PRO A 338 13.71 -5.59 -27.44
C PRO A 338 15.03 -6.37 -27.46
N ASN A 339 15.61 -6.65 -26.29
CA ASN A 339 16.87 -7.41 -26.16
C ASN A 339 16.70 -8.92 -26.39
N GLY A 340 15.48 -9.39 -26.69
CA GLY A 340 15.15 -10.80 -26.91
C GLY A 340 14.70 -11.56 -25.66
N THR A 341 14.81 -10.94 -24.47
CA THR A 341 14.30 -11.52 -23.23
C THR A 341 12.77 -11.49 -23.22
N GLY A 342 12.14 -12.48 -22.59
CA GLY A 342 10.70 -12.54 -22.42
C GLY A 342 10.28 -13.09 -21.06
N THR A 343 9.11 -12.64 -20.61
CA THR A 343 8.43 -13.14 -19.42
C THR A 343 7.16 -13.87 -19.81
N THR A 344 6.88 -15.02 -19.20
CA THR A 344 5.61 -15.73 -19.34
C THR A 344 4.94 -15.91 -17.98
N TYR A 345 3.61 -15.84 -17.97
CA TYR A 345 2.78 -15.95 -16.78
C TYR A 345 1.74 -17.06 -16.99
N ALA A 346 1.54 -17.89 -15.98
CA ALA A 346 0.50 -18.92 -15.96
C ALA A 346 -0.37 -18.75 -14.73
N TYR A 347 -1.66 -19.07 -14.86
CA TYR A 347 -2.65 -18.88 -13.80
C TYR A 347 -3.51 -20.13 -13.60
N ASP A 348 -4.04 -20.28 -12.39
CA ASP A 348 -5.08 -21.27 -12.12
C ASP A 348 -6.47 -20.78 -12.62
N SER A 349 -7.48 -21.62 -12.40
CA SER A 349 -8.89 -21.31 -12.73
C SER A 349 -9.49 -20.19 -11.87
N LYS A 350 -8.86 -19.83 -10.75
CA LYS A 350 -9.29 -18.75 -9.85
C LYS A 350 -8.65 -17.40 -10.20
N GLY A 351 -7.76 -17.37 -11.19
CA GLY A 351 -7.01 -16.16 -11.55
C GLY A 351 -5.72 -15.94 -10.76
N GLN A 352 -5.28 -16.90 -9.96
CA GLN A 352 -4.07 -16.79 -9.16
C GLN A 352 -2.85 -17.16 -10.02
N LEU A 353 -1.78 -16.37 -9.95
CA LEU A 353 -0.54 -16.61 -10.70
C LEU A 353 0.16 -17.87 -10.17
N THR A 354 0.25 -18.93 -10.96
CA THR A 354 0.89 -20.19 -10.57
C THR A 354 2.32 -20.31 -11.08
N GLU A 355 2.67 -19.60 -12.16
CA GLU A 355 4.03 -19.58 -12.68
C GLU A 355 4.43 -18.22 -13.28
N LEU A 356 5.64 -17.77 -12.99
CA LEU A 356 6.31 -16.63 -13.64
C LEU A 356 7.68 -17.09 -14.13
N VAL A 357 7.97 -16.91 -15.42
CA VAL A 357 9.24 -17.37 -16.02
C VAL A 357 9.86 -16.28 -16.87
N HIS A 358 11.11 -15.91 -16.57
CA HIS A 358 11.95 -15.11 -17.43
C HIS A 358 12.85 -16.01 -18.28
N ARG A 359 12.92 -15.71 -19.58
CA ARG A 359 13.78 -16.42 -20.54
C ARG A 359 14.57 -15.44 -21.38
N ASP A 360 15.86 -15.70 -21.51
CA ASP A 360 16.76 -15.02 -22.42
C ASP A 360 17.32 -16.00 -23.46
N ARG A 361 18.34 -15.57 -24.22
CA ARG A 361 18.98 -16.39 -25.26
C ARG A 361 19.68 -17.65 -24.74
N GLU A 362 19.99 -17.72 -23.45
CA GLU A 362 20.63 -18.86 -22.80
C GLU A 362 19.60 -19.82 -22.14
N GLY A 363 18.32 -19.47 -22.18
CA GLY A 363 17.23 -20.28 -21.65
C GLY A 363 16.52 -19.58 -20.48
N VAL A 364 16.12 -20.35 -19.46
CA VAL A 364 15.44 -19.80 -18.27
C VAL A 364 16.47 -19.07 -17.41
N SER A 365 16.26 -17.77 -17.18
CA SER A 365 17.06 -16.97 -16.26
C SER A 365 16.50 -17.03 -14.84
N ASP A 366 15.18 -16.89 -14.69
CA ASP A 366 14.48 -17.15 -13.43
C ASP A 366 13.11 -17.81 -13.66
N ARG A 367 12.72 -18.73 -12.78
CA ARG A 367 11.38 -19.32 -12.68
C ARG A 367 10.88 -19.26 -11.24
N TYR A 368 9.61 -18.92 -11.10
CA TYR A 368 8.86 -18.91 -9.84
C TYR A 368 7.60 -19.73 -10.02
N THR A 369 7.40 -20.71 -9.15
CA THR A 369 6.18 -21.55 -9.12
C THR A 369 5.49 -21.40 -7.78
N TYR A 370 4.22 -20.98 -7.80
CA TYR A 370 3.47 -20.55 -6.64
C TYR A 370 2.44 -21.60 -6.20
N LEU A 371 2.27 -21.75 -4.88
CA LEU A 371 1.24 -22.58 -4.27
C LEU A 371 0.35 -21.71 -3.37
N TYR A 372 -0.93 -22.08 -3.26
CA TYR A 372 -1.93 -21.33 -2.50
C TYR A 372 -2.81 -22.25 -1.63
N ASP A 373 -3.33 -21.72 -0.53
CA ASP A 373 -4.37 -22.37 0.29
C ASP A 373 -5.80 -21.98 -0.15
N LEU A 374 -6.80 -22.51 0.57
CA LEU A 374 -8.22 -22.22 0.33
C LEU A 374 -8.66 -20.80 0.74
N ALA A 375 -7.87 -20.10 1.56
CA ALA A 375 -8.09 -18.68 1.84
C ALA A 375 -7.42 -17.78 0.78
N GLY A 376 -6.68 -18.37 -0.16
CA GLY A 376 -5.93 -17.68 -1.19
C GLY A 376 -4.57 -17.16 -0.71
N ASN A 377 -4.09 -17.55 0.48
CA ASN A 377 -2.73 -17.22 0.90
C ASN A 377 -1.73 -18.07 0.13
N LYS A 378 -0.61 -17.48 -0.27
CA LYS A 378 0.47 -18.17 -0.97
C LYS A 378 1.22 -19.05 0.02
N THR A 379 1.06 -20.36 -0.03
CA THR A 379 1.69 -21.30 0.89
C THR A 379 3.10 -21.69 0.51
N GLY A 380 3.53 -21.39 -0.71
CA GLY A 380 4.92 -21.62 -1.11
C GLY A 380 5.32 -21.03 -2.46
N ILE A 381 6.63 -20.94 -2.65
CA ILE A 381 7.28 -20.56 -3.91
C ILE A 381 8.45 -21.51 -4.16
N THR A 382 8.52 -22.14 -5.33
CA THR A 382 9.78 -22.75 -5.80
C THR A 382 10.49 -21.76 -6.71
N LYS A 383 11.75 -21.44 -6.39
CA LYS A 383 12.59 -20.50 -7.14
C LYS A 383 13.69 -21.27 -7.88
N GLU A 384 13.85 -21.01 -9.17
CA GLU A 384 15.01 -21.42 -9.97
C GLU A 384 15.64 -20.16 -10.53
N ARG A 385 16.79 -19.73 -10.00
CA ARG A 385 17.45 -18.48 -10.41
C ARG A 385 18.87 -18.77 -10.88
N ARG A 386 19.13 -18.62 -12.19
CA ARG A 386 20.43 -18.94 -12.79
C ARG A 386 21.56 -18.12 -12.15
N GLY A 387 22.59 -18.80 -11.65
CA GLY A 387 23.73 -18.18 -10.97
C GLY A 387 23.43 -17.61 -9.58
N LEU A 388 22.25 -17.90 -9.01
CA LEU A 388 21.82 -17.47 -7.67
C LEU A 388 21.29 -18.69 -6.90
N GLU A 389 22.12 -19.73 -6.78
CA GLU A 389 21.76 -21.02 -6.17
C GLU A 389 21.38 -20.88 -4.69
N SER A 390 21.95 -19.89 -3.99
CA SER A 390 21.62 -19.59 -2.59
C SER A 390 20.18 -19.08 -2.40
N GLU A 391 19.56 -18.53 -3.44
CA GLU A 391 18.14 -18.14 -3.46
C GLU A 391 17.24 -19.16 -4.14
N SER A 392 17.80 -20.09 -4.92
CA SER A 392 17.03 -21.17 -5.52
C SER A 392 16.63 -22.19 -4.46
N GLY A 393 15.48 -22.84 -4.64
CA GLY A 393 14.92 -23.83 -3.71
C GLY A 393 13.41 -23.66 -3.48
N ALA A 394 12.86 -24.55 -2.67
CA ALA A 394 11.45 -24.56 -2.30
C ALA A 394 11.22 -23.79 -0.99
N TYR A 395 10.43 -22.72 -1.05
CA TYR A 395 10.01 -21.93 0.08
C TYR A 395 8.60 -22.31 0.49
N ALA A 396 8.36 -22.54 1.78
CA ALA A 396 7.03 -22.74 2.34
C ALA A 396 6.72 -21.66 3.38
N TYR A 397 5.49 -21.15 3.35
CA TYR A 397 5.02 -20.06 4.20
C TYR A 397 3.95 -20.54 5.18
N GLY A 398 4.12 -20.18 6.45
CA GLY A 398 3.14 -20.40 7.51
C GLY A 398 2.36 -19.11 7.82
N TYR A 399 1.10 -19.26 8.21
CA TYR A 399 0.22 -18.16 8.57
C TYR A 399 -0.50 -18.42 9.90
N ASP A 400 -0.87 -17.36 10.61
CA ASP A 400 -1.84 -17.47 11.72
C ASP A 400 -3.30 -17.35 11.23
N ALA A 401 -4.26 -17.44 12.14
CA ALA A 401 -5.70 -17.37 11.83
C ALA A 401 -6.17 -16.03 11.25
N LEU A 402 -5.35 -14.97 11.33
CA LEU A 402 -5.60 -13.69 10.65
C LEU A 402 -4.90 -13.61 9.30
N GLY A 403 -4.15 -14.63 8.89
CA GLY A 403 -3.38 -14.68 7.65
C GLY A 403 -2.06 -13.90 7.71
N ARG A 404 -1.53 -13.60 8.91
CA ARG A 404 -0.22 -12.93 9.08
C ARG A 404 0.90 -13.96 8.93
N LEU A 405 2.01 -13.58 8.30
CA LEU A 405 3.13 -14.49 8.02
C LEU A 405 3.84 -14.92 9.32
N THR A 406 3.77 -16.19 9.71
CA THR A 406 4.39 -16.69 10.96
C THR A 406 5.70 -17.44 10.74
N GLY A 407 5.96 -17.92 9.53
CA GLY A 407 7.19 -18.64 9.26
C GLY A 407 7.52 -18.81 7.79
N ILE A 408 8.82 -18.97 7.53
CA ILE A 408 9.39 -19.26 6.22
C ILE A 408 10.31 -20.45 6.39
N GLN A 409 10.07 -21.50 5.61
CA GLN A 409 10.99 -22.63 5.49
C GLN A 409 11.62 -22.61 4.10
N LYS A 410 12.91 -22.88 4.00
CA LYS A 410 13.61 -23.10 2.74
C LYS A 410 14.09 -24.56 2.70
N ASP A 411 13.69 -25.30 1.68
CA ASP A 411 14.06 -26.72 1.47
C ASP A 411 13.77 -27.59 2.71
N GLY A 412 12.62 -27.33 3.35
CA GLY A 412 12.18 -28.02 4.57
C GLY A 412 12.88 -27.57 5.86
N GLN A 413 13.84 -26.65 5.79
CA GLN A 413 14.54 -26.09 6.95
C GLN A 413 13.94 -24.75 7.34
N MET A 414 13.72 -24.55 8.65
CA MET A 414 13.21 -23.28 9.16
C MET A 414 14.23 -22.15 8.89
N GLN A 415 13.81 -21.14 8.14
CA GLN A 415 14.62 -19.97 7.80
C GLN A 415 14.28 -18.78 8.69
N THR A 416 12.99 -18.54 8.90
CA THR A 416 12.53 -17.41 9.71
C THR A 416 11.22 -17.74 10.43
N ARG A 417 11.08 -17.32 11.68
CA ARG A 417 9.82 -17.33 12.42
C ARG A 417 9.45 -15.91 12.84
N TYR A 418 8.16 -15.61 12.86
CA TYR A 418 7.62 -14.34 13.31
C TYR A 418 6.56 -14.56 14.38
N GLY A 419 6.48 -13.63 15.33
CA GLY A 419 5.41 -13.55 16.31
C GLY A 419 4.84 -12.13 16.36
N TYR A 420 3.54 -12.03 16.68
CA TYR A 420 2.80 -10.77 16.70
C TYR A 420 1.94 -10.66 17.96
N ASP A 421 1.77 -9.44 18.46
CA ASP A 421 0.80 -9.16 19.52
C ASP A 421 -0.64 -9.04 18.98
N ALA A 422 -1.60 -8.88 19.90
CA ALA A 422 -3.02 -8.65 19.63
C ALA A 422 -3.30 -7.33 18.89
N PHE A 423 -2.38 -6.36 18.94
CA PHE A 423 -2.49 -5.09 18.22
C PHE A 423 -1.88 -5.17 16.81
N GLY A 424 -1.33 -6.31 16.40
CA GLY A 424 -0.73 -6.52 15.09
C GLY A 424 0.71 -6.03 14.97
N ASN A 425 1.40 -5.73 16.07
CA ASN A 425 2.83 -5.45 16.03
C ASN A 425 3.65 -6.74 16.00
N ARG A 426 4.71 -6.78 15.19
CA ARG A 426 5.69 -7.87 15.24
C ARG A 426 6.46 -7.79 16.55
N VAL A 427 6.41 -8.80 17.41
CA VAL A 427 7.10 -8.86 18.71
C VAL A 427 8.30 -9.82 18.71
N LEU A 428 8.38 -10.70 17.71
CA LEU A 428 9.43 -11.70 17.58
C LEU A 428 9.84 -11.88 16.11
N LYS A 429 11.14 -12.01 15.85
CA LYS A 429 11.72 -12.53 14.62
C LYS A 429 12.88 -13.45 14.99
N GLU A 430 12.85 -14.71 14.58
CA GLU A 430 13.95 -15.65 14.75
C GLU A 430 14.46 -16.07 13.38
N ASP A 431 15.75 -15.91 13.12
CA ASP A 431 16.40 -16.31 11.89
C ASP A 431 17.84 -16.76 12.16
N ARG A 432 18.65 -16.93 11.10
CA ARG A 432 20.06 -17.33 11.22
C ARG A 432 20.92 -16.37 12.05
N ALA A 433 20.53 -15.09 12.18
CA ALA A 433 21.26 -14.10 12.97
C ALA A 433 20.94 -14.20 14.47
N GLY A 434 19.86 -14.89 14.82
CA GLY A 434 19.43 -15.14 16.19
C GLY A 434 17.99 -14.71 16.46
N ARG A 435 17.67 -14.60 17.75
CA ARG A 435 16.33 -14.21 18.21
C ARG A 435 16.28 -12.70 18.40
N THR A 436 15.37 -12.05 17.69
CA THR A 436 15.10 -10.61 17.80
C THR A 436 13.75 -10.39 18.44
N THR A 437 13.70 -9.61 19.52
CA THR A 437 12.48 -9.18 20.20
C THR A 437 12.22 -7.70 19.96
N TYR A 438 10.94 -7.35 19.86
CA TYR A 438 10.50 -5.98 19.57
C TYR A 438 9.49 -5.52 20.62
N CYS A 439 9.71 -4.34 21.20
CA CYS A 439 8.77 -3.75 22.17
C CYS A 439 8.10 -2.53 21.55
N HIS A 440 6.78 -2.40 21.76
CA HIS A 440 5.97 -1.32 21.23
C HIS A 440 5.25 -0.57 22.35
N ASN A 441 4.92 0.70 22.12
CA ASN A 441 4.08 1.48 23.04
C ASN A 441 2.59 1.40 22.67
N ALA A 442 1.73 2.09 23.43
CA ALA A 442 0.27 2.06 23.21
C ALA A 442 -0.21 2.81 21.96
N LEU A 443 0.67 3.49 21.22
CA LEU A 443 0.37 3.99 19.88
C LEU A 443 0.88 3.04 18.80
N ASN A 444 1.31 1.82 19.15
CA ASN A 444 1.96 0.89 18.25
C ASN A 444 3.29 1.43 17.68
N GLN A 445 3.99 2.33 18.39
CA GLN A 445 5.34 2.76 17.99
C GLN A 445 6.36 1.74 18.48
N LEU A 446 7.25 1.28 17.60
CA LEU A 446 8.37 0.40 17.96
C LEU A 446 9.36 1.19 18.80
N ILE A 447 9.63 0.78 20.03
CA ILE A 447 10.50 1.49 21.00
C ILE A 447 11.88 0.84 21.11
N THR A 448 11.95 -0.49 21.10
CA THR A 448 13.22 -1.23 21.13
C THR A 448 13.21 -2.44 20.22
N GLU A 449 14.36 -2.74 19.62
CA GLU A 449 14.67 -3.98 18.91
C GLU A 449 15.94 -4.56 19.54
N LEU A 450 15.83 -5.75 20.12
CA LEU A 450 16.92 -6.44 20.79
C LEU A 450 17.17 -7.77 20.10
N ARG A 451 18.37 -7.99 19.58
CA ARG A 451 18.78 -9.28 19.00
C ARG A 451 19.78 -9.95 19.91
N GLU A 452 19.47 -11.17 20.31
CA GLU A 452 20.39 -12.10 20.97
C GLU A 452 21.10 -12.95 19.91
N GLY A 453 22.31 -13.42 20.21
CA GLY A 453 23.05 -14.34 19.35
C GLY A 453 24.47 -13.87 19.05
N THR A 454 24.97 -14.24 17.86
CA THR A 454 26.37 -14.03 17.45
C THR A 454 26.70 -12.59 17.10
N ASP A 455 25.69 -11.77 16.78
CA ASP A 455 25.82 -10.34 16.48
C ASP A 455 24.69 -9.57 17.19
N PRO A 456 24.86 -9.29 18.50
CA PRO A 456 23.80 -8.71 19.30
C PRO A 456 23.49 -7.28 18.84
N VAL A 457 22.19 -6.99 18.73
CA VAL A 457 21.69 -5.65 18.37
C VAL A 457 20.94 -5.10 19.56
N ASN A 458 21.20 -3.84 19.89
CA ASN A 458 20.38 -3.09 20.84
C ASN A 458 20.03 -1.75 20.21
N LYS A 459 18.82 -1.67 19.65
CA LYS A 459 18.29 -0.45 19.05
C LYS A 459 17.18 0.14 19.91
N SER A 460 17.18 1.46 20.02
CA SER A 460 16.06 2.25 20.52
C SER A 460 15.59 3.27 19.49
N PHE A 461 14.30 3.57 19.55
CA PHE A 461 13.59 4.37 18.55
C PHE A 461 12.84 5.51 19.25
N ALA A 462 12.87 6.71 18.69
CA ALA A 462 12.16 7.87 19.21
C ALA A 462 11.22 8.46 18.15
N TYR A 463 10.09 9.04 18.58
CA TYR A 463 9.05 9.58 17.69
C TYR A 463 8.66 11.00 18.08
N ASP A 464 8.13 11.76 17.13
CA ASP A 464 7.37 12.98 17.42
C ASP A 464 5.93 12.65 17.86
N LYS A 465 5.16 13.65 18.34
CA LYS A 465 3.76 13.44 18.77
C LYS A 465 2.82 13.19 17.60
N ARG A 466 3.22 13.51 16.36
CA ARG A 466 2.48 13.16 15.14
C ARG A 466 2.69 11.70 14.73
N GLY A 467 3.58 11.00 15.43
CA GLY A 467 3.83 9.57 15.27
C GLY A 467 4.89 9.24 14.22
N ASN A 468 5.74 10.18 13.85
CA ASN A 468 6.85 9.92 12.93
C ASN A 468 8.12 9.56 13.69
N LEU A 469 8.83 8.53 13.23
CA LEU A 469 10.13 8.15 13.78
C LEU A 469 11.15 9.26 13.55
N THR A 470 11.74 9.79 14.61
CA THR A 470 12.72 10.89 14.58
C THR A 470 14.15 10.46 14.82
N ARG A 471 14.38 9.29 15.44
CA ARG A 471 15.74 8.82 15.75
C ARG A 471 15.81 7.30 15.93
N ILE A 472 16.91 6.71 15.44
CA ILE A 472 17.34 5.34 15.76
C ILE A 472 18.69 5.41 16.44
N THR A 473 18.81 4.78 17.60
CA THR A 473 20.08 4.64 18.34
C THR A 473 20.41 3.16 18.47
N GLU A 474 21.56 2.73 17.96
CA GLU A 474 22.05 1.37 18.05
C GLU A 474 23.32 1.33 18.92
N ASN A 475 23.37 0.46 19.93
CA ASN A 475 24.51 0.32 20.83
C ASN A 475 25.01 1.68 21.40
N ARG A 476 24.04 2.53 21.78
CA ARG A 476 24.23 3.93 22.28
C ARG A 476 24.77 4.93 21.25
N GLN A 477 24.90 4.55 19.99
CA GLN A 477 25.28 5.44 18.89
C GLN A 477 24.06 5.75 18.03
N ILE A 478 23.89 7.02 17.68
CA ILE A 478 22.79 7.42 16.79
C ILE A 478 23.14 6.95 15.37
N THR A 479 22.32 6.06 14.82
CA THR A 479 22.52 5.55 13.45
C THR A 479 21.68 6.29 12.45
N HIS A 480 20.52 6.82 12.85
CA HIS A 480 19.69 7.64 11.99
C HIS A 480 18.98 8.75 12.78
N GLN A 481 18.82 9.91 12.16
CA GLN A 481 17.97 11.00 12.61
C GLN A 481 17.09 11.47 11.46
N TYR A 482 15.87 11.86 11.78
CA TYR A 482 14.85 12.26 10.82
C TYR A 482 14.13 13.51 11.32
N VAL A 483 13.81 14.40 10.39
CA VAL A 483 13.11 15.66 10.66
C VAL A 483 11.88 15.73 9.78
N TYR A 484 10.73 15.98 10.40
CA TYR A 484 9.45 16.08 9.71
C TYR A 484 8.94 17.51 9.80
N GLY A 485 8.76 18.16 8.65
CA GLY A 485 8.33 19.56 8.59
C GLY A 485 6.84 19.78 8.88
N ALA A 486 6.35 21.02 8.67
CA ALA A 486 4.94 21.38 8.89
C ALA A 486 3.95 20.62 7.97
N LEU A 487 4.42 20.10 6.84
CA LEU A 487 3.66 19.21 5.95
C LEU A 487 3.50 17.78 6.50
N ASN A 488 4.15 17.47 7.63
CA ASN A 488 4.25 16.11 8.17
C ASN A 488 4.89 15.13 7.18
N ARG A 489 5.96 15.57 6.49
CA ARG A 489 6.76 14.77 5.55
C ARG A 489 8.21 14.77 5.98
N LEU A 490 8.93 13.69 5.67
CA LEU A 490 10.36 13.57 5.93
C LEU A 490 11.11 14.61 5.10
N GLU A 491 11.54 15.70 5.72
CA GLU A 491 12.24 16.81 5.06
C GLU A 491 13.75 16.68 5.19
N GLU A 492 14.24 16.01 6.24
CA GLU A 492 15.67 15.78 6.39
C GLU A 492 15.95 14.41 7.01
N ALA A 493 17.03 13.77 6.56
CA ALA A 493 17.53 12.54 7.15
C ALA A 493 19.05 12.57 7.22
N VAL A 494 19.58 11.97 8.29
CA VAL A 494 21.02 11.85 8.50
C VAL A 494 21.35 10.48 9.06
N ASN A 495 22.37 9.81 8.51
CA ASN A 495 22.80 8.49 9.00
C ASN A 495 24.09 8.55 9.82
N GLY A 496 24.44 7.44 10.49
CA GLY A 496 25.58 7.34 11.40
C GLY A 496 26.95 7.50 10.73
N ALA A 497 27.02 7.42 9.39
CA ALA A 497 28.22 7.75 8.62
C ALA A 497 28.34 9.25 8.31
N GLY A 498 27.39 10.07 8.77
CA GLY A 498 27.34 11.51 8.54
C GLY A 498 26.81 11.91 7.16
N LYS A 499 26.25 10.98 6.38
CA LYS A 499 25.53 11.32 5.15
C LYS A 499 24.21 11.98 5.52
N ALA A 500 23.91 13.09 4.86
CA ALA A 500 22.72 13.89 5.12
C ALA A 500 21.97 14.16 3.83
N ALA A 501 20.64 14.23 3.92
CA ALA A 501 19.75 14.56 2.83
C ALA A 501 18.71 15.59 3.28
N LYS A 502 18.42 16.57 2.43
CA LYS A 502 17.24 17.44 2.53
C LYS A 502 16.31 17.13 1.37
N TYR A 503 15.08 16.73 1.65
CA TYR A 503 14.08 16.34 0.65
C TYR A 503 13.22 17.52 0.25
N GLN A 504 12.93 17.61 -1.05
CA GLN A 504 12.08 18.65 -1.60
C GLN A 504 10.74 18.05 -2.01
N TYR A 505 9.65 18.62 -1.49
CA TYR A 505 8.28 18.27 -1.88
C TYR A 505 7.62 19.46 -2.57
N ASN A 506 6.73 19.19 -3.52
CA ASN A 506 5.80 20.19 -4.04
C ASN A 506 4.59 20.37 -3.10
N GLY A 507 3.73 21.34 -3.41
CA GLY A 507 2.52 21.67 -2.65
C GLY A 507 1.45 20.58 -2.64
N LEU A 508 1.55 19.61 -3.54
CA LEU A 508 0.71 18.40 -3.55
C LEU A 508 1.31 17.26 -2.70
N GLY A 509 2.50 17.46 -2.13
CA GLY A 509 3.18 16.46 -1.30
C GLY A 509 3.93 15.39 -2.08
N HIS A 510 4.27 15.59 -3.36
CA HIS A 510 5.13 14.66 -4.09
C HIS A 510 6.60 15.04 -3.90
N ARG A 511 7.49 14.05 -3.70
CA ARG A 511 8.93 14.30 -3.65
C ARG A 511 9.43 14.61 -5.06
N VAL A 512 9.99 15.81 -5.24
CA VAL A 512 10.45 16.33 -6.54
C VAL A 512 11.97 16.55 -6.58
N GLY A 513 12.68 16.25 -5.50
CA GLY A 513 14.13 16.27 -5.47
C GLY A 513 14.69 16.00 -4.09
N LYS A 514 16.03 16.03 -4.00
CA LYS A 514 16.76 16.07 -2.74
C LYS A 514 18.14 16.70 -2.91
N LEU A 515 18.65 17.29 -1.84
CA LEU A 515 20.04 17.69 -1.67
C LEU A 515 20.72 16.65 -0.80
N GLU A 516 21.81 16.06 -1.25
CA GLU A 516 22.60 15.11 -0.48
C GLU A 516 24.00 15.62 -0.21
N GLY A 517 24.58 15.27 0.93
CA GLY A 517 25.98 15.54 1.21
C GLY A 517 26.44 14.94 2.52
N THR A 518 27.40 15.58 3.18
CA THR A 518 28.01 15.10 4.42
C THR A 518 28.06 16.19 5.48
N LEU A 519 27.69 15.83 6.70
CA LEU A 519 27.86 16.65 7.90
C LEU A 519 29.11 16.20 8.67
N SER A 520 29.80 17.15 9.28
CA SER A 520 30.87 16.86 10.23
C SER A 520 30.31 16.30 11.54
N ARG A 521 31.16 15.60 12.31
CA ARG A 521 30.78 15.01 13.60
C ARG A 521 30.20 16.01 14.59
N GLY A 522 30.77 17.22 14.67
CA GLY A 522 30.25 18.28 15.55
C GLY A 522 28.89 18.83 15.11
N GLN A 523 28.59 18.82 13.80
CA GLN A 523 27.26 19.19 13.29
C GLN A 523 26.23 18.11 13.61
N LEU A 524 26.61 16.82 13.55
CA LEU A 524 25.74 15.68 13.88
C LEU A 524 25.28 15.69 15.35
N GLU A 525 26.21 15.98 16.27
CA GLU A 525 25.94 15.98 17.71
C GLU A 525 24.99 17.12 18.14
N GLY A 526 24.88 18.18 17.35
CA GLY A 526 24.01 19.35 17.61
C GLY A 526 22.68 19.35 16.85
N LEU A 527 22.33 18.28 16.13
CA LEU A 527 21.06 18.17 15.41
C LEU A 527 19.90 17.99 16.37
N ASP A 528 18.92 18.87 16.26
CA ASP A 528 17.64 18.76 16.95
C ASP A 528 16.60 18.18 15.98
N PRO A 529 16.02 17.00 16.25
CA PRO A 529 15.00 16.40 15.39
C PRO A 529 13.75 17.27 15.14
N ARG A 530 13.53 18.32 15.94
CA ARG A 530 12.47 19.32 15.73
C ARG A 530 12.88 20.49 14.85
N ASN A 531 14.13 20.93 14.97
CA ASN A 531 14.62 22.15 14.31
C ASN A 531 15.49 21.87 13.07
N GLY A 532 15.83 20.59 12.84
CA GLY A 532 16.60 20.11 11.71
C GLY A 532 18.03 20.63 11.62
N ILE A 533 18.59 20.48 10.42
CA ILE A 533 19.86 21.04 9.97
C ILE A 533 19.64 22.54 9.85
N LYS A 534 20.11 23.30 10.87
CA LYS A 534 20.01 24.76 10.91
C LYS A 534 20.37 25.36 9.56
N ALA A 535 19.63 26.39 9.13
CA ALA A 535 19.79 27.00 7.81
C ALA A 535 21.24 27.44 7.51
N GLU A 536 21.97 27.91 8.53
CA GLU A 536 23.38 28.28 8.49
C GLU A 536 24.37 27.08 8.42
N THR A 537 23.92 25.84 8.62
CA THR A 537 24.75 24.65 8.57
C THR A 537 25.02 24.27 7.12
N GLN A 538 26.23 24.57 6.62
CA GLN A 538 26.67 24.07 5.33
C GLN A 538 26.77 22.54 5.37
N ILE A 539 25.98 21.88 4.53
CA ILE A 539 26.21 20.49 4.16
C ILE A 539 27.44 20.51 3.22
N GLY A 540 28.48 19.76 3.56
CA GLY A 540 29.66 19.61 2.69
C GLY A 540 29.37 18.64 1.55
N ASN A 541 30.06 18.80 0.41
CA ASN A 541 29.95 17.90 -0.76
C ASN A 541 28.50 17.75 -1.28
N LEU A 542 27.81 18.89 -1.43
CA LEU A 542 26.42 18.93 -1.85
C LEU A 542 26.24 18.43 -3.29
N THR A 543 25.32 17.49 -3.43
CA THR A 543 24.83 16.96 -4.70
C THR A 543 23.34 17.23 -4.77
N GLN A 544 22.92 18.04 -5.73
CA GLN A 544 21.51 18.30 -6.00
C GLN A 544 20.98 17.23 -6.95
N ILE A 545 19.88 16.60 -6.55
CA ILE A 545 19.15 15.61 -7.33
C ILE A 545 17.76 16.16 -7.61
N HIS A 546 17.39 16.23 -8.89
CA HIS A 546 16.07 16.65 -9.35
C HIS A 546 15.26 15.45 -9.85
N TYR A 547 13.97 15.45 -9.53
CA TYR A 547 13.02 14.48 -10.05
C TYR A 547 12.03 15.16 -10.98
N THR A 548 11.81 14.56 -12.16
CA THR A 548 10.60 14.80 -12.96
C THR A 548 9.63 13.69 -12.60
N ILE A 549 8.39 14.02 -12.24
CA ILE A 549 7.36 13.02 -11.93
C ILE A 549 6.23 13.05 -12.95
N ASP A 550 5.39 12.02 -12.94
CA ASP A 550 4.10 11.99 -13.62
C ASP A 550 3.01 12.40 -12.61
N LEU A 551 2.52 13.64 -12.69
CA LEU A 551 1.46 14.14 -11.79
C LEU A 551 0.09 13.49 -12.03
N THR A 552 -0.08 12.70 -13.07
CA THR A 552 -1.32 11.96 -13.31
C THR A 552 -1.35 10.60 -12.58
N ARG A 553 -0.24 10.21 -11.94
CA ARG A 553 -0.11 8.95 -11.19
C ARG A 553 0.24 9.21 -9.72
N GLU A 554 -0.47 8.54 -8.80
CA GLU A 554 -0.19 8.65 -7.36
C GLU A 554 1.14 8.00 -6.96
N TYR A 555 1.52 6.92 -7.63
CA TYR A 555 2.71 6.10 -7.38
C TYR A 555 3.30 5.64 -8.73
N HIS A 556 4.48 4.99 -8.69
CA HIS A 556 5.19 4.56 -9.92
C HIS A 556 5.32 5.72 -10.93
N ASN A 557 5.67 6.89 -10.40
CA ASN A 557 5.54 8.16 -11.10
C ASN A 557 6.86 8.89 -11.30
N LEU A 558 8.02 8.28 -11.01
CA LEU A 558 9.31 8.91 -11.28
C LEU A 558 9.65 8.77 -12.76
N LEU A 559 9.61 9.86 -13.53
CA LEU A 559 9.94 9.87 -14.95
C LEU A 559 11.43 10.10 -15.18
N GLU A 560 12.07 10.96 -14.39
CA GLU A 560 13.48 11.27 -14.55
C GLU A 560 14.16 11.53 -13.21
N LYS A 561 15.40 11.06 -13.07
CA LYS A 561 16.34 11.44 -12.00
C LYS A 561 17.55 12.11 -12.62
N ALA A 562 17.79 13.38 -12.28
CA ALA A 562 18.94 14.14 -12.74
C ALA A 562 19.87 14.49 -11.57
N GLU A 563 21.16 14.24 -11.73
CA GLU A 563 22.23 14.45 -10.74
C GLU A 563 23.47 15.00 -11.45
N GLY A 564 23.63 16.33 -11.46
CA GLY A 564 24.64 16.99 -12.30
C GLY A 564 24.40 16.69 -13.79
N GLU A 565 25.40 16.16 -14.49
CA GLU A 565 25.28 15.74 -15.88
C GLU A 565 24.66 14.34 -16.05
N LYS A 566 24.54 13.56 -14.97
CA LYS A 566 23.93 12.23 -15.04
C LYS A 566 22.41 12.35 -15.04
N LYS A 567 21.78 11.78 -16.06
CA LYS A 567 20.33 11.73 -16.20
C LYS A 567 19.90 10.29 -16.44
N GLN A 568 18.95 9.83 -15.65
CA GLN A 568 18.25 8.57 -15.86
C GLN A 568 16.79 8.88 -16.20
N THR A 569 16.29 8.31 -17.28
CA THR A 569 14.89 8.45 -17.70
C THR A 569 14.20 7.10 -17.68
N TYR A 570 13.02 7.03 -17.08
CA TYR A 570 12.31 5.80 -16.77
C TYR A 570 11.03 5.68 -17.59
N PHE A 571 10.78 4.50 -18.13
CA PHE A 571 9.64 4.19 -18.98
C PHE A 571 8.73 3.16 -18.29
N TRP A 572 7.42 3.39 -18.35
CA TRP A 572 6.44 2.73 -17.49
C TRP A 572 5.34 2.04 -18.27
N ASP A 573 4.99 0.83 -17.84
CA ASP A 573 3.89 -0.02 -18.33
C ASP A 573 2.98 -0.48 -17.18
N GLY A 574 2.72 0.44 -16.25
CA GLY A 574 2.17 0.13 -14.92
C GLY A 574 3.27 0.01 -13.89
N ASN A 575 4.33 -0.75 -14.18
CA ASN A 575 5.57 -0.83 -13.42
C ASN A 575 6.73 -0.21 -14.22
N VAL A 576 7.93 -0.13 -13.62
CA VAL A 576 9.10 0.39 -14.34
C VAL A 576 9.57 -0.65 -15.35
N ALA A 577 9.34 -0.41 -16.65
CA ALA A 577 9.63 -1.40 -17.68
C ALA A 577 11.10 -1.34 -18.11
N SER A 578 11.64 -0.13 -18.24
CA SER A 578 13.02 0.11 -18.64
C SER A 578 13.50 1.49 -18.21
N TYR A 579 14.80 1.72 -18.27
CA TYR A 579 15.38 3.04 -18.13
C TYR A 579 16.52 3.26 -19.13
N GLU A 580 16.77 4.52 -19.43
CA GLU A 580 17.91 4.97 -20.23
C GLU A 580 18.86 5.80 -19.36
N GLU A 581 20.16 5.56 -19.52
CA GLU A 581 21.22 6.38 -18.94
C GLU A 581 22.41 6.48 -19.91
N ASN A 582 22.79 7.71 -20.29
CA ASN A 582 23.89 8.01 -21.20
C ASN A 582 23.80 7.25 -22.55
N GLY A 583 22.60 7.16 -23.11
CA GLY A 583 22.27 6.50 -24.37
C GLY A 583 22.14 4.97 -24.28
N ARG A 584 22.38 4.37 -23.12
CA ARG A 584 22.28 2.91 -22.90
C ARG A 584 20.94 2.55 -22.31
N GLN A 585 20.36 1.45 -22.77
CA GLN A 585 19.05 1.00 -22.34
C GLN A 585 19.19 -0.17 -21.37
N SER A 586 18.38 -0.16 -20.32
CA SER A 586 18.30 -1.25 -19.36
C SER A 586 16.83 -1.65 -19.16
N TYR A 587 16.56 -2.95 -19.09
CA TYR A 587 15.23 -3.53 -18.95
C TYR A 587 15.09 -4.18 -17.57
N TYR A 588 13.93 -3.97 -16.94
CA TYR A 588 13.62 -4.55 -15.64
C TYR A 588 12.90 -5.88 -15.78
N LEU A 589 13.46 -6.92 -15.19
CA LEU A 589 12.75 -8.16 -14.88
C LEU A 589 12.29 -8.10 -13.43
N GLN A 590 11.04 -8.42 -13.17
CA GLN A 590 10.39 -8.19 -11.89
C GLN A 590 9.70 -9.45 -11.37
N ASP A 591 9.58 -9.54 -10.04
CA ASP A 591 8.73 -10.54 -9.39
C ASP A 591 7.23 -10.17 -9.48
N GLU A 592 6.38 -11.01 -8.89
CA GLU A 592 4.93 -10.79 -8.89
C GLU A 592 4.46 -9.57 -8.07
N LEU A 593 5.35 -8.98 -7.27
CA LEU A 593 5.07 -7.78 -6.48
C LEU A 593 5.48 -6.49 -7.21
N GLY A 594 6.08 -6.62 -8.40
CA GLY A 594 6.67 -5.50 -9.14
C GLY A 594 8.08 -5.10 -8.64
N SER A 595 8.72 -5.93 -7.80
CA SER A 595 10.09 -5.67 -7.35
C SER A 595 11.08 -6.03 -8.47
N PRO A 596 12.04 -5.17 -8.83
CA PRO A 596 13.13 -5.53 -9.73
C PRO A 596 13.94 -6.71 -9.20
N ILE A 597 14.03 -7.82 -9.93
CA ILE A 597 14.86 -8.98 -9.55
C ILE A 597 16.12 -9.10 -10.40
N ARG A 598 16.09 -8.60 -11.65
CA ARG A 598 17.25 -8.42 -12.52
C ARG A 598 17.09 -7.19 -13.40
N ILE A 599 18.23 -6.63 -13.77
CA ILE A 599 18.33 -5.61 -14.81
C ILE A 599 19.24 -6.15 -15.90
N GLU A 600 18.78 -6.09 -17.14
CA GLU A 600 19.54 -6.48 -18.32
C GLU A 600 19.75 -5.29 -19.24
N ASP A 601 20.89 -5.22 -19.94
CA ASP A 601 21.11 -4.19 -20.94
C ASP A 601 20.52 -4.54 -22.32
N GLU A 602 20.74 -3.67 -23.31
CA GLU A 602 20.29 -3.86 -24.69
C GLU A 602 20.77 -5.16 -25.37
N THR A 603 21.82 -5.80 -24.84
CA THR A 603 22.36 -7.08 -25.37
C THR A 603 21.82 -8.31 -24.65
N GLY A 604 21.00 -8.11 -23.61
CA GLY A 604 20.55 -9.17 -22.70
C GLY A 604 21.61 -9.54 -21.66
N ALA A 605 22.65 -8.73 -21.46
CA ALA A 605 23.63 -8.98 -20.41
C ALA A 605 23.12 -8.46 -19.06
N VAL A 606 23.21 -9.28 -18.03
CA VAL A 606 22.80 -8.91 -16.66
C VAL A 606 23.72 -7.81 -16.13
N ARG A 607 23.12 -6.68 -15.77
CA ARG A 607 23.79 -5.53 -15.13
C ARG A 607 23.78 -5.63 -13.62
N GLU A 608 22.67 -6.08 -13.06
CA GLU A 608 22.45 -6.18 -11.63
C GLU A 608 21.41 -7.25 -11.33
N SER A 609 21.53 -7.90 -10.18
CA SER A 609 20.53 -8.82 -9.64
C SER A 609 20.18 -8.41 -8.23
N TYR A 610 18.92 -8.58 -7.84
CA TYR A 610 18.42 -8.20 -6.53
C TYR A 610 17.83 -9.40 -5.79
N GLY A 611 17.81 -9.28 -4.47
CA GLY A 611 17.25 -10.25 -3.53
C GLY A 611 16.54 -9.53 -2.39
N TYR A 612 15.39 -10.06 -2.00
CA TYR A 612 14.51 -9.48 -0.99
C TYR A 612 14.17 -10.47 0.11
N GLY A 613 14.23 -10.00 1.36
CA GLY A 613 13.54 -10.65 2.47
C GLY A 613 12.02 -10.54 2.32
N ALA A 614 11.27 -11.27 3.15
CA ALA A 614 9.81 -11.26 3.07
C ALA A 614 9.18 -9.89 3.35
N PHE A 615 9.90 -8.98 4.01
CA PHE A 615 9.46 -7.59 4.24
C PHE A 615 10.35 -6.60 3.45
N GLY A 616 10.98 -7.06 2.36
CA GLY A 616 11.78 -6.21 1.49
C GLY A 616 13.18 -5.90 2.01
N GLU A 617 13.69 -6.65 3.01
CA GLU A 617 15.08 -6.49 3.46
C GLU A 617 16.05 -6.69 2.28
N ASP A 618 17.07 -5.83 2.15
CA ASP A 618 18.02 -5.89 1.03
C ASP A 618 19.07 -7.00 1.27
N LEU A 619 18.92 -8.13 0.58
CA LEU A 619 19.77 -9.30 0.80
C LEU A 619 21.19 -9.14 0.24
N TYR A 620 21.38 -8.26 -0.75
CA TYR A 620 22.67 -8.06 -1.44
C TYR A 620 23.31 -6.70 -1.13
N GLY A 621 22.57 -5.80 -0.49
CA GLY A 621 23.05 -4.47 -0.12
C GLY A 621 23.30 -3.58 -1.33
N ASN A 622 22.67 -3.84 -2.48
CA ASN A 622 22.88 -3.15 -3.75
C ASN A 622 21.70 -2.27 -4.18
N GLN A 623 20.60 -2.24 -3.43
CA GLN A 623 19.43 -1.45 -3.79
C GLN A 623 19.68 0.05 -3.66
N GLY A 624 19.14 0.83 -4.61
CA GLY A 624 19.37 2.28 -4.67
C GLY A 624 20.77 2.70 -5.08
N LYS A 625 21.66 1.77 -5.52
CA LYS A 625 23.02 2.10 -5.99
C LYS A 625 23.07 2.47 -7.47
N MET A 626 22.58 1.58 -8.34
CA MET A 626 22.58 1.78 -9.81
C MET A 626 21.35 2.56 -10.27
N GLN A 627 20.20 2.25 -9.69
CA GLN A 627 18.90 2.84 -10.00
C GLN A 627 18.07 2.87 -8.71
N PRO A 628 17.02 3.71 -8.62
CA PRO A 628 16.38 4.01 -7.35
C PRO A 628 15.38 2.95 -6.88
N PHE A 629 14.81 2.13 -7.75
CA PHE A 629 13.70 1.23 -7.41
C PHE A 629 14.16 -0.06 -6.70
N GLY A 630 13.35 -0.54 -5.76
CA GLY A 630 13.59 -1.79 -5.05
C GLY A 630 12.28 -2.50 -4.74
N TYR A 631 12.10 -2.91 -3.49
CA TYR A 631 10.95 -3.72 -3.07
C TYR A 631 9.62 -3.08 -3.51
N THR A 632 8.79 -3.87 -4.19
CA THR A 632 7.49 -3.46 -4.77
C THR A 632 7.52 -2.21 -5.66
N GLY A 633 8.67 -1.91 -6.28
CA GLY A 633 8.84 -0.72 -7.11
C GLY A 633 9.08 0.59 -6.35
N TYR A 634 9.18 0.55 -5.02
CA TYR A 634 9.49 1.75 -4.23
C TYR A 634 10.89 2.30 -4.49
N GLN A 635 11.07 3.61 -4.31
CA GLN A 635 12.40 4.22 -4.38
C GLN A 635 13.17 4.00 -3.08
N ARG A 636 14.32 3.31 -3.12
CA ARG A 636 15.23 3.14 -1.99
C ARG A 636 16.00 4.44 -1.73
N ASP A 637 15.86 4.99 -0.54
CA ASP A 637 16.69 6.08 -0.05
C ASP A 637 17.77 5.55 0.90
N LYS A 638 19.03 5.70 0.48
CA LYS A 638 20.18 5.19 1.25
C LYS A 638 20.60 6.09 2.40
N VAL A 639 20.23 7.37 2.37
CA VAL A 639 20.52 8.29 3.47
C VAL A 639 19.51 8.08 4.59
N ALA A 640 18.23 7.99 4.26
CA ALA A 640 17.20 7.64 5.25
C ALA A 640 17.20 6.16 5.65
N GLY A 641 17.76 5.27 4.83
CA GLY A 641 17.72 3.84 5.10
C GLY A 641 16.32 3.23 4.92
N THR A 642 15.52 3.81 4.02
CA THR A 642 14.11 3.47 3.82
C THR A 642 13.74 3.29 2.36
N TYR A 643 12.54 2.77 2.12
CA TYR A 643 11.83 2.94 0.87
C TYR A 643 10.85 4.10 0.96
N TYR A 644 10.86 4.98 -0.04
CA TYR A 644 9.87 6.01 -0.22
C TYR A 644 8.61 5.43 -0.87
N ALA A 645 7.59 5.26 -0.04
CA ALA A 645 6.27 4.77 -0.42
C ALA A 645 5.31 5.94 -0.63
N GLN A 646 5.76 7.04 -1.27
CA GLN A 646 4.94 8.20 -1.62
C GLN A 646 4.34 8.94 -0.41
N ALA A 647 3.32 8.42 0.27
CA ALA A 647 2.76 9.06 1.46
C ALA A 647 3.70 8.99 2.68
N ARG A 648 4.50 7.93 2.81
CA ARG A 648 5.33 7.65 4.01
C ARG A 648 6.65 6.94 3.65
N GLU A 649 7.51 6.80 4.65
CA GLU A 649 8.73 6.00 4.58
C GLU A 649 8.50 4.59 5.13
N TYR A 650 8.97 3.58 4.41
CA TYR A 650 8.94 2.19 4.81
C TYR A 650 10.32 1.69 5.26
N GLN A 651 10.39 1.15 6.48
CA GLN A 651 11.58 0.49 7.02
C GLN A 651 11.46 -1.02 6.89
N ALA A 652 12.09 -1.58 5.86
CA ALA A 652 12.06 -3.01 5.59
C ALA A 652 12.67 -3.85 6.71
N ASP A 653 13.80 -3.44 7.29
CA ASP A 653 14.46 -4.19 8.38
C ASP A 653 13.53 -4.37 9.60
N ALA A 654 12.74 -3.33 9.91
CA ALA A 654 11.72 -3.35 10.96
C ALA A 654 10.36 -3.90 10.48
N GLY A 655 10.17 -4.11 9.17
CA GLY A 655 8.94 -4.58 8.57
C GLY A 655 7.74 -3.64 8.76
N ARG A 656 7.98 -2.32 8.90
CA ARG A 656 6.93 -1.34 9.26
C ARG A 656 7.18 0.05 8.67
N PHE A 657 6.15 0.89 8.62
CA PHE A 657 6.28 2.30 8.25
C PHE A 657 6.89 3.13 9.39
N GLN A 658 7.61 4.21 9.04
CA GLN A 658 8.17 5.15 10.02
C GLN A 658 7.12 6.06 10.67
N GLY A 659 5.97 6.25 10.01
CA GLY A 659 4.91 7.16 10.47
C GLY A 659 3.53 6.52 10.40
N MET A 660 2.57 7.10 11.12
CA MET A 660 1.17 6.64 11.11
C MET A 660 0.53 6.78 9.72
N ASP A 661 -0.20 5.74 9.31
CA ASP A 661 -0.99 5.70 8.08
C ASP A 661 -2.00 6.84 8.04
N LEU A 662 -2.17 7.52 6.91
CA LEU A 662 -3.18 8.56 6.75
C LEU A 662 -4.60 7.99 6.85
N ILE A 663 -4.78 6.70 6.54
CA ILE A 663 -6.05 5.99 6.67
C ILE A 663 -6.13 5.33 8.06
N PRO A 664 -7.14 5.63 8.88
CA PRO A 664 -7.22 5.17 10.28
C PRO A 664 -7.62 3.69 10.45
N GLY A 665 -7.90 2.97 9.36
CA GLY A 665 -8.39 1.59 9.37
C GLY A 665 -9.92 1.49 9.19
N ILE A 666 -10.42 0.26 9.18
CA ILE A 666 -11.83 -0.12 8.99
C ILE A 666 -12.28 -0.89 10.24
N ILE A 667 -13.42 -0.49 10.84
CA ILE A 667 -13.89 -1.03 12.12
C ILE A 667 -14.31 -2.50 12.02
N GLU A 668 -14.82 -2.95 10.88
CA GLU A 668 -15.17 -4.36 10.64
C GLU A 668 -13.95 -5.27 10.51
N THR A 669 -12.75 -4.69 10.33
CA THR A 669 -11.46 -5.40 10.25
C THR A 669 -10.42 -4.76 11.18
N PRO A 670 -10.50 -4.99 12.50
CA PRO A 670 -9.75 -4.24 13.50
C PRO A 670 -8.22 -4.30 13.36
N PHE A 671 -7.66 -5.37 12.80
CA PHE A 671 -6.21 -5.45 12.53
C PHE A 671 -5.71 -4.33 11.60
N SER A 672 -6.61 -3.71 10.81
CA SER A 672 -6.27 -2.57 9.93
C SER A 672 -6.10 -1.25 10.68
N ILE A 673 -6.47 -1.18 11.96
CA ILE A 673 -6.35 0.01 12.81
C ILE A 673 -4.88 0.24 13.24
N ASN A 674 -4.01 -0.78 13.16
CA ASN A 674 -2.58 -0.59 13.37
C ASN A 674 -1.96 0.21 12.22
N ARG A 675 -1.74 1.51 12.48
CA ARG A 675 -1.28 2.51 11.51
C ARG A 675 0.19 2.40 11.12
N TYR A 676 0.97 1.44 11.65
CA TYR A 676 2.39 1.28 11.29
C TYR A 676 2.68 -0.02 10.54
N SER A 677 1.80 -1.01 10.62
CA SER A 677 2.01 -2.32 10.00
C SER A 677 2.17 -2.19 8.48
N TYR A 678 3.16 -2.88 7.91
CA TYR A 678 3.23 -3.02 6.46
C TYR A 678 2.31 -4.14 6.01
N CYS A 679 1.35 -3.81 5.14
CA CYS A 679 0.46 -4.79 4.54
C CYS A 679 -0.26 -5.71 5.55
N TYR A 680 -0.58 -5.19 6.74
CA TYR A 680 -1.18 -5.97 7.84
C TYR A 680 -0.39 -7.23 8.23
N ASN A 681 0.94 -7.21 8.06
CA ASN A 681 1.83 -8.37 8.21
C ASN A 681 1.60 -9.51 7.21
N LYS A 682 1.07 -9.19 6.02
CA LYS A 682 0.85 -10.12 4.91
C LYS A 682 1.69 -9.77 3.67
N PRO A 683 3.01 -9.56 3.79
CA PRO A 683 3.81 -8.97 2.72
C PRO A 683 3.97 -9.91 1.50
N ILE A 684 3.74 -11.21 1.67
CA ILE A 684 3.79 -12.20 0.57
C ILE A 684 2.57 -12.10 -0.36
N MET A 685 1.47 -11.53 0.14
CA MET A 685 0.15 -11.50 -0.52
C MET A 685 -0.30 -10.11 -0.93
N LEU A 686 0.15 -9.11 -0.18
CA LEU A 686 -0.26 -7.73 -0.35
C LEU A 686 0.98 -6.86 -0.59
N SER A 687 0.81 -5.82 -1.40
CA SER A 687 1.75 -4.71 -1.53
C SER A 687 1.01 -3.43 -1.19
N ASP A 688 1.70 -2.43 -0.64
CA ASP A 688 1.17 -1.07 -0.55
C ASP A 688 1.88 -0.27 -1.64
N LEU A 689 1.17 0.38 -2.56
CA LEU A 689 1.84 1.06 -3.67
C LEU A 689 2.11 2.54 -3.39
N ASN A 690 1.45 3.14 -2.41
CA ASN A 690 1.51 4.57 -2.14
C ASN A 690 1.61 4.93 -0.66
N GLY A 691 1.85 3.93 0.20
CA GLY A 691 2.01 4.07 1.64
C GLY A 691 0.72 4.43 2.38
N LYS A 692 -0.46 4.25 1.78
CA LYS A 692 -1.77 4.57 2.41
C LYS A 692 -2.68 3.35 2.60
N LYS A 693 -2.63 2.38 1.69
CA LYS A 693 -3.48 1.19 1.76
C LYS A 693 -2.89 0.05 0.96
N PRO A 694 -2.77 -1.15 1.55
CA PRO A 694 -2.35 -2.31 0.81
C PRO A 694 -3.41 -2.78 -0.20
N ILE A 695 -2.92 -3.34 -1.30
CA ILE A 695 -3.68 -3.98 -2.37
C ILE A 695 -3.26 -5.46 -2.48
N SER A 696 -4.10 -6.28 -3.10
CA SER A 696 -3.79 -7.69 -3.38
C SER A 696 -3.00 -7.81 -4.68
N ASN A 697 -1.99 -8.67 -4.69
CA ASN A 697 -1.08 -8.87 -5.83
C ASN A 697 -1.62 -9.84 -6.90
N ASN A 698 -2.89 -10.26 -6.80
CA ASN A 698 -3.52 -11.18 -7.78
C ASN A 698 -3.97 -10.48 -9.08
N THR A 699 -3.55 -9.24 -9.32
CA THR A 699 -3.80 -8.54 -10.57
C THR A 699 -2.47 -7.98 -11.09
N PRO A 700 -1.96 -8.47 -12.23
CA PRO A 700 -0.93 -7.74 -12.97
C PRO A 700 -1.47 -6.34 -13.24
N THR A 701 -0.75 -5.35 -12.74
CA THR A 701 -1.07 -3.93 -12.83
C THR A 701 -1.24 -3.50 -14.28
N GLU A 702 -2.45 -3.03 -14.63
CA GLU A 702 -2.66 -1.79 -15.40
C GLU A 702 -4.12 -1.34 -15.50
N ASN A 703 -5.10 -2.16 -15.10
CA ASN A 703 -6.45 -1.64 -14.82
C ASN A 703 -6.55 -1.24 -13.35
N GLU A 704 -6.44 0.07 -13.10
CA GLU A 704 -7.06 0.67 -11.93
C GLU A 704 -8.50 0.14 -11.84
N CYS A 705 -8.81 -0.48 -10.69
CA CYS A 705 -10.08 -1.11 -10.34
C CYS A 705 -10.28 -2.57 -10.81
N THR A 706 -9.43 -3.50 -10.37
CA THR A 706 -9.90 -4.85 -9.99
C THR A 706 -8.95 -5.47 -8.96
N GLN A 707 -9.38 -5.50 -7.69
CA GLN A 707 -8.67 -6.13 -6.56
C GLN A 707 -8.89 -7.67 -6.63
N GLY A 708 -8.42 -8.45 -5.65
CA GLY A 708 -8.50 -9.93 -5.63
C GLY A 708 -9.89 -10.54 -5.91
N PHE A 709 -9.96 -11.40 -6.93
CA PHE A 709 -11.19 -11.95 -7.54
C PHE A 709 -12.15 -12.66 -6.55
N PHE A 710 -11.68 -13.46 -5.58
CA PHE A 710 -12.59 -14.19 -4.68
C PHE A 710 -13.21 -13.29 -3.58
N VAL A 711 -12.54 -12.21 -3.17
CA VAL A 711 -13.05 -11.27 -2.16
C VAL A 711 -13.92 -10.18 -2.80
N ILE A 712 -13.55 -9.72 -3.99
CA ILE A 712 -14.37 -8.77 -4.75
C ILE A 712 -15.63 -9.39 -5.29
N LEU A 713 -15.59 -10.63 -5.76
CA LEU A 713 -16.79 -11.25 -6.30
C LEU A 713 -17.84 -11.40 -5.20
N ILE A 714 -17.44 -11.64 -3.96
CA ILE A 714 -18.32 -11.58 -2.79
C ILE A 714 -18.81 -10.16 -2.52
N MET A 715 -17.96 -9.13 -2.60
CA MET A 715 -18.41 -7.72 -2.44
C MET A 715 -19.29 -7.22 -3.59
N VAL A 716 -19.12 -7.72 -4.81
CA VAL A 716 -19.92 -7.43 -5.99
C VAL A 716 -21.24 -8.19 -5.92
N ILE A 717 -21.24 -9.46 -5.52
CA ILE A 717 -22.45 -10.23 -5.23
C ILE A 717 -23.24 -9.57 -4.09
N LEU A 718 -22.58 -9.13 -3.01
CA LEU A 718 -23.22 -8.37 -1.92
C LEU A 718 -23.71 -6.99 -2.39
N LYS A 719 -22.95 -6.23 -3.20
CA LYS A 719 -23.41 -4.93 -3.72
C LYS A 719 -24.56 -5.06 -4.72
N VAL A 720 -24.57 -6.11 -5.55
CA VAL A 720 -25.65 -6.38 -6.51
C VAL A 720 -26.90 -6.90 -5.79
N LEU A 721 -26.76 -7.66 -4.69
CA LEU A 721 -27.89 -8.13 -3.88
C LEU A 721 -28.41 -7.10 -2.85
N ILE A 722 -27.65 -6.05 -2.54
CA ILE A 722 -28.11 -4.92 -1.68
C ILE A 722 -28.79 -3.81 -2.53
N LEU A 723 -28.72 -3.88 -3.86
CA LEU A 723 -29.32 -2.91 -4.80
C LEU A 723 -30.57 -3.42 -5.54
N ILE A 724 -31.14 -4.55 -5.09
CA ILE A 724 -32.49 -5.03 -5.43
C ILE A 724 -33.27 -5.09 -4.12
#